data_AF-A0A924UUQ0-F1
#
_entry.id   AF-A0A924UUQ0-F1
#
_cell.length_a   1.000
_cell.length_b   1.000
_cell.length_c   1.000
_cell.angle_alpha   90.00
_cell.angle_beta   90.00
_cell.angle_gamma   90.00
#
_symmetry.space_group_name_H-M   'P 1'
#
loop_
_entity.id
_entity.type
_entity.pdbx_description
1 polymer ?
#
loop_
_entity_poly.entity_id
_entity_poly.type
_entity_poly.pdbx_seq_one_letter_code
_entity_poly.pdbx_strand_id
1 'polypeptide(L)'
;MAKILRDLLLAEEPIFSLSLRQLEKASGDQGTDVKLIGEISEKMRLATKALGLDPKDTTGVELYKALLSRIAVDNARVTKLIGGKNPDNVGEMVPLMVRAVNKMDIDTTCWVLKHSVAKRLLKTMPPKKLMAHLGYRSIDSMLKHEDIDEVYTALRFSEGGDWLNEYNELFKSVTPSDFETREIRILVMDHKKYVDLATHFVEKKLHNITHTKEMGTIVVVPMHRTHMKGITLKSLPLIFHYINEIRLYSSFFKLKQVNKDFGRTVVETLIADPGAASQMAGQKVHWRVIQRYFGKTKDENHPEAFEPHVHPEDLHWRRAEELLTKLDPEMAFWQEMDYVGAIYNGQPITLNLMDVSLSYSNEETYDNRYVYHFRESLWNEIFMRYMGHKNLEDQILSQLDNDMIAPESLVMPGKIKKTPSPTIREVPALEAANKANNLLVRQKLIDAAEGRLVGVIEEFDKAFDILVKYEKTVSIFGSARLAQDSPSCVLAYDVAHRIASAGFAVATGGGHGVMEAANHGALDAGGTSIGLNINLPTEQTLNNFTTEHYTFEHFFARKVALTLDASAYIFCPGGFGTLDELFEIVTLEQTGIINKAPIILLGSEFWKPLDHFIKSALSDKFQTIAKGDTDLYRITDSIDDILSLLGARELVA
;
A
#
# COMPACT_ATOMS: atom_id res chain seq x y z
N MET A 1 24.50 15.84 11.70
CA MET A 1 23.29 15.86 12.54
C MET A 1 22.58 14.52 12.53
N ALA A 2 22.54 13.82 11.39
CA ALA A 2 22.10 12.43 11.25
C ALA A 2 22.77 11.35 12.15
N LYS A 3 23.72 11.72 13.03
CA LYS A 3 24.40 10.79 13.94
C LYS A 3 23.41 10.06 14.86
N ILE A 4 22.36 10.75 15.34
CA ILE A 4 21.35 10.16 16.23
C ILE A 4 20.57 9.06 15.49
N LEU A 5 20.07 9.34 14.28
CA LEU A 5 19.37 8.35 13.46
C LEU A 5 20.27 7.15 13.15
N ARG A 6 21.52 7.41 12.75
CA ARG A 6 22.54 6.37 12.54
C ARG A 6 22.72 5.49 13.77
N ASP A 7 22.88 6.09 14.95
CA ASP A 7 23.13 5.37 16.20
C ASP A 7 21.90 4.53 16.61
N LEU A 8 20.68 5.04 16.41
CA LEU A 8 19.44 4.31 16.64
C LEU A 8 19.30 3.09 15.71
N LEU A 9 19.66 3.27 14.44
CA LEU A 9 19.60 2.24 13.40
C LEU A 9 20.78 1.26 13.44
N LEU A 10 21.86 1.58 14.16
CA LEU A 10 23.18 0.94 14.03
C LEU A 10 23.66 0.89 12.56
N ALA A 11 23.37 1.92 11.79
CA ALA A 11 23.71 1.98 10.37
C ALA A 11 25.21 2.26 10.14
N GLU A 12 25.79 1.65 9.10
CA GLU A 12 27.20 1.83 8.76
C GLU A 12 27.49 3.13 8.00
N GLU A 13 28.66 3.72 8.26
CA GLU A 13 29.17 4.89 7.53
C GLU A 13 30.26 4.47 6.53
N PRO A 14 30.36 5.11 5.35
CA PRO A 14 29.68 6.34 4.93
C PRO A 14 28.29 6.11 4.29
N ILE A 15 27.83 4.87 4.21
CA ILE A 15 26.64 4.46 3.44
C ILE A 15 25.42 5.25 3.92
N PHE A 16 25.15 5.25 5.22
CA PHE A 16 24.01 5.97 5.82
C PHE A 16 23.98 7.46 5.43
N SER A 17 25.09 8.17 5.63
CA SER A 17 25.18 9.60 5.33
C SER A 17 25.06 9.91 3.83
N LEU A 18 25.56 9.03 2.96
CA LEU A 18 25.43 9.19 1.50
C LEU A 18 23.98 8.98 1.05
N SER A 19 23.35 7.94 1.58
CA SER A 19 21.95 7.60 1.36
C SER A 19 21.01 8.74 1.76
N LEU A 20 21.20 9.32 2.95
CA LEU A 20 20.38 10.45 3.41
C LEU A 20 20.52 11.70 2.50
N ARG A 21 21.73 11.98 2.02
CA ARG A 21 21.96 13.08 1.07
C ARG A 21 21.32 12.82 -0.30
N GLN A 22 21.24 11.57 -0.72
CA GLN A 22 20.53 11.21 -1.94
C GLN A 22 19.03 11.50 -1.79
N LEU A 23 18.43 11.17 -0.64
CA LEU A 23 17.03 11.51 -0.33
C LEU A 23 16.81 13.03 -0.31
N GLU A 24 17.65 13.79 0.40
CA GLU A 24 17.58 15.27 0.41
C GLU A 24 17.66 15.87 -1.00
N LYS A 25 18.52 15.31 -1.85
CA LYS A 25 18.69 15.78 -3.22
C LYS A 25 17.50 15.39 -4.11
N ALA A 26 16.96 14.18 -3.92
CA ALA A 26 15.84 13.67 -4.70
C ALA A 26 14.52 14.35 -4.34
N SER A 27 14.28 14.59 -3.05
CA SER A 27 13.06 15.25 -2.58
C SER A 27 13.11 16.77 -2.66
N GLY A 28 14.31 17.35 -2.62
CA GLY A 28 14.49 18.80 -2.48
C GLY A 28 14.26 19.32 -1.05
N ASP A 29 13.88 18.45 -0.11
CA ASP A 29 13.56 18.80 1.27
C ASP A 29 14.78 18.66 2.19
N GLN A 30 15.48 19.76 2.41
CA GLN A 30 16.64 19.80 3.30
C GLN A 30 16.23 19.84 4.78
N GLY A 31 16.98 19.11 5.63
CA GLY A 31 16.81 19.14 7.09
C GLY A 31 15.59 18.40 7.63
N THR A 32 14.99 17.53 6.82
CA THR A 32 13.90 16.62 7.24
C THR A 32 14.36 15.66 8.34
N ASP A 33 15.59 15.12 8.24
CA ASP A 33 16.23 14.32 9.28
C ASP A 33 16.34 15.07 10.62
N VAL A 34 16.70 16.36 10.60
CA VAL A 34 16.82 17.19 11.81
C VAL A 34 15.45 17.38 12.47
N LYS A 35 14.40 17.60 11.68
CA LYS A 35 13.02 17.70 12.18
C LYS A 35 12.58 16.38 12.81
N LEU A 36 12.83 15.26 12.14
CA LEU A 36 12.51 13.92 12.65
C LEU A 36 13.25 13.63 13.97
N ILE A 37 14.53 13.97 14.08
CA ILE A 37 15.30 13.84 15.33
C ILE A 37 14.68 14.67 16.45
N GLY A 38 14.26 15.91 16.15
CA GLY A 38 13.58 16.78 17.11
C GLY A 38 12.25 16.19 17.58
N GLU A 39 11.46 15.63 16.67
CA GLU A 39 10.19 14.98 16.95
C GLU A 39 10.36 13.72 17.81
N ILE A 40 11.29 12.83 17.44
CA ILE A 40 11.63 11.63 18.24
C ILE A 40 12.05 12.05 19.65
N SER A 41 12.90 13.06 19.78
CA SER A 41 13.37 13.55 21.08
C SER A 41 12.22 14.10 21.95
N GLU A 42 11.28 14.82 21.34
CA GLU A 42 10.11 15.35 22.04
C GLU A 42 9.11 14.25 22.42
N LYS A 43 8.82 13.31 21.52
CA LYS A 43 7.96 12.14 21.80
C LYS A 43 8.56 11.30 22.94
N MET A 44 9.87 11.01 22.91
CA MET A 44 10.59 10.34 24.01
C MET A 44 10.42 11.08 25.34
N ARG A 45 10.59 12.41 25.35
CA ARG A 45 10.47 13.24 26.55
C ARG A 45 9.05 13.22 27.13
N LEU A 46 8.04 13.35 26.28
CA LEU A 46 6.63 13.31 26.68
C LEU A 46 6.24 11.93 27.20
N ALA A 47 6.66 10.86 26.52
CA ALA A 47 6.38 9.49 26.95
C ALA A 47 7.07 9.15 28.28
N THR A 48 8.33 9.56 28.47
CA THR A 48 9.05 9.40 29.74
C THR A 48 8.30 10.08 30.89
N LYS A 49 7.77 11.30 30.66
CA LYS A 49 6.94 12.00 31.64
C LYS A 49 5.61 11.29 31.90
N ALA A 50 4.98 10.76 30.86
CA ALA A 50 3.73 9.99 30.98
C ALA A 50 3.91 8.69 31.76
N LEU A 51 5.11 8.10 31.75
CA LEU A 51 5.51 6.98 32.60
C LEU A 51 5.82 7.39 34.05
N GLY A 52 5.68 8.68 34.40
CA GLY A 52 5.92 9.20 35.75
C GLY A 52 7.40 9.43 36.07
N LEU A 53 8.28 9.46 35.06
CA LEU A 53 9.72 9.62 35.20
C LEU A 53 10.17 11.04 34.83
N ASP A 54 11.32 11.49 35.33
CA ASP A 54 11.94 12.78 34.93
C ASP A 54 12.82 12.58 33.68
N PRO A 55 12.46 13.15 32.51
CA PRO A 55 13.25 12.99 31.29
C PRO A 55 14.71 13.47 31.38
N LYS A 56 15.06 14.28 32.38
CA LYS A 56 16.42 14.81 32.57
C LYS A 56 17.32 13.90 33.41
N ASP A 57 16.75 13.06 34.26
CA ASP A 57 17.47 12.27 35.27
C ASP A 57 17.22 10.76 35.16
N THR A 58 16.32 10.35 34.27
CA THR A 58 15.97 8.93 34.07
C THR A 58 17.11 8.17 33.40
N THR A 59 17.55 7.09 34.03
CA THR A 59 18.50 6.13 33.44
C THR A 59 17.80 5.20 32.45
N GLY A 60 18.57 4.60 31.54
CA GLY A 60 18.03 3.63 30.58
C GLY A 60 17.37 2.42 31.25
N VAL A 61 17.92 1.96 32.37
CA VAL A 61 17.38 0.82 33.14
C VAL A 61 16.02 1.18 33.75
N GLU A 62 15.86 2.39 34.28
CA GLU A 62 14.58 2.87 34.83
C GLU A 62 13.53 3.00 33.74
N LEU A 63 13.87 3.63 32.61
CA LEU A 63 12.96 3.77 31.49
C LEU A 63 12.49 2.41 30.96
N TYR A 64 13.42 1.47 30.76
CA TYR A 64 13.10 0.12 30.31
C TYR A 64 12.16 -0.60 31.29
N LYS A 65 12.45 -0.55 32.59
CA LYS A 65 11.57 -1.16 33.62
C LYS A 65 10.18 -0.50 33.65
N ALA A 66 10.09 0.81 33.46
CA ALA A 66 8.82 1.51 33.39
C ALA A 66 8.00 1.11 32.15
N LEU A 67 8.65 0.95 31.00
CA LEU A 67 8.01 0.41 29.78
C LEU A 67 7.50 -1.01 29.98
N LEU A 68 8.29 -1.91 30.59
CA LEU A 68 7.84 -3.27 30.92
C LEU A 68 6.66 -3.25 31.92
N SER A 69 6.67 -2.32 32.87
CA SER A 69 5.57 -2.15 33.83
C SER A 69 4.31 -1.61 33.16
N ARG A 70 4.46 -0.70 32.19
CA ARG A 70 3.37 -0.19 31.37
C ARG A 70 2.73 -1.32 30.57
N ILE A 71 3.52 -2.17 29.89
CA ILE A 71 3.00 -3.36 29.20
C ILE A 71 2.27 -4.29 30.16
N ALA A 72 2.77 -4.53 31.38
CA ALA A 72 2.09 -5.36 32.35
C ALA A 72 0.68 -4.83 32.70
N VAL A 73 0.56 -3.52 32.92
CA VAL A 73 -0.71 -2.85 33.23
C VAL A 73 -1.66 -2.90 32.03
N ASP A 74 -1.17 -2.54 30.84
CA ASP A 74 -1.96 -2.53 29.62
C ASP A 74 -2.44 -3.94 29.26
N ASN A 75 -1.56 -4.94 29.36
CA ASN A 75 -1.91 -6.34 29.10
C ASN A 75 -2.98 -6.85 30.06
N ALA A 76 -2.90 -6.53 31.35
CA ALA A 76 -3.92 -6.89 32.34
C ALA A 76 -5.27 -6.21 32.03
N ARG A 77 -5.24 -4.94 31.60
CA ARG A 77 -6.45 -4.20 31.24
C ARG A 77 -7.12 -4.77 29.99
N VAL A 78 -6.37 -4.96 28.90
CA VAL A 78 -6.88 -5.56 27.66
C VAL A 78 -7.39 -6.97 27.90
N THR A 79 -6.68 -7.77 28.71
CA THR A 79 -7.14 -9.10 29.14
C THR A 79 -8.53 -9.05 29.77
N LYS A 80 -8.76 -8.12 30.70
CA LYS A 80 -10.06 -7.95 31.35
C LYS A 80 -11.14 -7.50 30.35
N LEU A 81 -10.82 -6.60 29.43
CA LEU A 81 -11.74 -6.12 28.40
C LEU A 81 -12.23 -7.25 27.48
N ILE A 82 -11.34 -8.18 27.11
CA ILE A 82 -11.70 -9.34 26.28
C ILE A 82 -12.27 -10.52 27.10
N GLY A 83 -12.50 -10.32 28.40
CA GLY A 83 -13.17 -11.28 29.29
C GLY A 83 -12.26 -12.32 29.96
N GLY A 84 -10.94 -12.13 29.88
CA GLY A 84 -9.96 -13.00 30.52
C GLY A 84 -9.76 -12.69 32.01
N LYS A 85 -9.41 -13.72 32.77
CA LYS A 85 -9.09 -13.66 34.21
C LYS A 85 -7.60 -13.82 34.46
N ASN A 86 -6.96 -14.75 33.75
CA ASN A 86 -5.52 -14.97 33.85
C ASN A 86 -4.81 -14.45 32.59
N PRO A 87 -4.14 -13.28 32.65
CA PRO A 87 -3.49 -12.65 31.50
C PRO A 87 -2.35 -13.46 30.89
N ASP A 88 -1.87 -14.50 31.59
CA ASP A 88 -0.75 -15.32 31.17
C ASP A 88 -1.16 -16.75 30.78
N ASN A 89 -2.44 -17.14 30.95
CA ASN A 89 -2.89 -18.48 30.61
C ASN A 89 -3.18 -18.60 29.10
N VAL A 90 -2.36 -19.39 28.39
CA VAL A 90 -2.43 -19.50 26.93
C VAL A 90 -3.76 -20.09 26.46
N GLY A 91 -4.23 -21.15 27.12
CA GLY A 91 -5.46 -21.85 26.75
C GLY A 91 -6.72 -21.03 26.97
N GLU A 92 -6.71 -20.13 27.95
CA GLU A 92 -7.78 -19.17 28.21
C GLU A 92 -7.72 -18.01 27.22
N MET A 93 -6.55 -17.40 27.04
CA MET A 93 -6.43 -16.14 26.32
C MET A 93 -6.54 -16.29 24.80
N VAL A 94 -6.04 -17.37 24.21
CA VAL A 94 -6.08 -17.57 22.76
C VAL A 94 -7.52 -17.55 22.20
N PRO A 95 -8.47 -18.34 22.71
CA PRO A 95 -9.85 -18.30 22.23
C PRO A 95 -10.54 -16.95 22.47
N LEU A 96 -10.18 -16.24 23.55
CA LEU A 96 -10.75 -14.92 23.87
C LEU A 96 -10.25 -13.85 22.91
N MET A 97 -8.96 -13.85 22.58
CA MET A 97 -8.39 -12.93 21.59
C MET A 97 -9.04 -13.11 20.21
N VAL A 98 -9.11 -14.35 19.71
CA VAL A 98 -9.75 -14.63 18.41
C VAL A 98 -11.21 -14.19 18.40
N ARG A 99 -11.95 -14.46 19.49
CA ARG A 99 -13.34 -14.00 19.63
C ARG A 99 -13.46 -12.49 19.69
N ALA A 100 -12.54 -11.80 20.35
CA ALA A 100 -12.54 -10.35 20.44
C ALA A 100 -12.35 -9.73 19.05
N VAL A 101 -11.34 -10.18 18.29
CA VAL A 101 -11.07 -9.70 16.93
C VAL A 101 -12.26 -9.94 16.00
N ASN A 102 -12.83 -11.16 16.00
CA ASN A 102 -13.98 -11.50 15.16
C ASN A 102 -15.28 -10.72 15.51
N LYS A 103 -15.32 -10.03 16.65
CA LYS A 103 -16.46 -9.18 17.04
C LYS A 103 -16.25 -7.71 16.72
N MET A 104 -15.03 -7.31 16.36
CA MET A 104 -14.75 -5.93 16.01
C MET A 104 -15.30 -5.63 14.62
N ASP A 105 -15.74 -4.39 14.44
CA ASP A 105 -16.16 -3.87 13.13
C ASP A 105 -14.91 -3.48 12.33
N ILE A 106 -14.32 -4.49 11.68
CA ILE A 106 -13.12 -4.38 10.85
C ILE A 106 -13.45 -5.03 9.52
N ASP A 107 -13.19 -4.33 8.42
CA ASP A 107 -13.26 -4.95 7.09
C ASP A 107 -12.17 -6.03 6.98
N THR A 108 -12.62 -7.28 6.86
CA THR A 108 -11.78 -8.45 6.66
C THR A 108 -11.95 -9.07 5.28
N THR A 109 -12.58 -8.35 4.34
CA THR A 109 -12.78 -8.83 2.97
C THR A 109 -11.42 -8.99 2.28
N CYS A 110 -11.21 -10.14 1.64
CA CYS A 110 -9.99 -10.42 0.86
C CYS A 110 -10.30 -11.27 -0.38
N TRP A 111 -9.51 -11.09 -1.45
CA TRP A 111 -9.54 -11.85 -2.69
C TRP A 111 -8.33 -12.80 -2.72
N VAL A 112 -8.60 -14.09 -2.50
CA VAL A 112 -7.58 -15.09 -2.15
C VAL A 112 -7.82 -16.42 -2.86
N LEU A 113 -6.83 -17.32 -2.82
CA LEU A 113 -6.87 -18.59 -3.53
C LEU A 113 -8.02 -19.48 -3.02
N LYS A 114 -8.81 -20.03 -3.94
CA LYS A 114 -9.87 -20.98 -3.61
C LYS A 114 -9.32 -22.21 -2.91
N HIS A 115 -10.03 -22.69 -1.89
CA HIS A 115 -9.66 -23.93 -1.21
C HIS A 115 -9.62 -25.15 -2.13
N SER A 116 -10.47 -25.19 -3.17
CA SER A 116 -10.46 -26.26 -4.18
C SER A 116 -9.17 -26.26 -5.00
N VAL A 117 -8.58 -25.09 -5.24
CA VAL A 117 -7.33 -24.92 -5.98
C VAL A 117 -6.14 -25.27 -5.09
N ALA A 118 -6.13 -24.81 -3.84
CA ALA A 118 -5.11 -25.23 -2.86
C ALA A 118 -5.06 -26.77 -2.73
N LYS A 119 -6.23 -27.43 -2.65
CA LYS A 119 -6.32 -28.90 -2.66
C LYS A 119 -5.78 -29.53 -3.96
N ARG A 120 -6.02 -28.90 -5.12
CA ARG A 120 -5.48 -29.35 -6.41
C ARG A 120 -3.95 -29.29 -6.42
N LEU A 121 -3.36 -28.17 -5.99
CA LEU A 121 -1.90 -27.99 -5.90
C LEU A 121 -1.25 -29.02 -4.95
N LEU A 122 -1.84 -29.25 -3.78
CA LEU A 122 -1.39 -30.29 -2.84
C LEU A 122 -1.50 -31.71 -3.40
N LYS A 123 -2.43 -31.99 -4.32
CA LYS A 123 -2.48 -33.29 -5.01
C LYS A 123 -1.38 -33.43 -6.06
N THR A 124 -1.01 -32.34 -6.72
CA THR A 124 0.11 -32.31 -7.66
C THR A 124 1.44 -32.61 -6.95
N MET A 125 1.64 -32.03 -5.76
CA MET A 125 2.81 -32.27 -4.93
C MET A 125 2.42 -32.60 -3.49
N PRO A 126 2.15 -33.88 -3.18
CA PRO A 126 1.71 -34.29 -1.84
C PRO A 126 2.79 -34.09 -0.76
N PRO A 127 2.44 -33.49 0.40
CA PRO A 127 3.37 -33.25 1.51
C PRO A 127 3.57 -34.54 2.31
N LYS A 128 4.62 -35.30 1.99
CA LYS A 128 4.81 -36.66 2.52
C LYS A 128 5.12 -36.68 4.01
N LYS A 129 5.87 -35.71 4.54
CA LYS A 129 6.22 -35.65 5.96
C LYS A 129 4.99 -35.29 6.79
N LEU A 130 4.21 -34.30 6.33
CA LEU A 130 2.95 -33.93 6.98
C LEU A 130 1.94 -35.09 6.97
N MET A 131 1.78 -35.76 5.84
CA MET A 131 0.91 -36.94 5.73
C MET A 131 1.32 -38.04 6.70
N ALA A 132 2.62 -38.34 6.80
CA ALA A 132 3.13 -39.34 7.74
C ALA A 132 2.87 -38.95 9.20
N HIS A 133 3.08 -37.68 9.55
CA HIS A 133 2.82 -37.12 10.89
C HIS A 133 1.35 -37.23 11.28
N LEU A 134 0.44 -36.90 10.35
CA LEU A 134 -1.01 -36.97 10.56
C LEU A 134 -1.58 -38.40 10.38
N GLY A 135 -0.75 -39.39 10.02
CA GLY A 135 -1.16 -40.79 9.89
C GLY A 135 -1.88 -41.15 8.59
N TYR A 136 -1.77 -40.34 7.54
CA TYR A 136 -2.41 -40.58 6.23
C TYR A 136 -1.46 -41.21 5.21
N ARG A 137 -1.97 -42.22 4.48
CA ARG A 137 -1.29 -42.82 3.32
C ARG A 137 -1.76 -42.26 1.97
N SER A 138 -2.86 -41.51 1.96
CA SER A 138 -3.49 -40.96 0.75
C SER A 138 -3.76 -39.48 0.96
N ILE A 139 -3.36 -38.67 -0.01
CA ILE A 139 -3.62 -37.22 -0.03
C ILE A 139 -5.12 -36.93 -0.09
N ASP A 140 -5.90 -37.70 -0.86
CA ASP A 140 -7.35 -37.53 -0.94
C ASP A 140 -8.03 -37.81 0.41
N SER A 141 -7.56 -38.82 1.15
CA SER A 141 -8.06 -39.09 2.49
C SER A 141 -7.73 -37.95 3.46
N MET A 142 -6.50 -37.42 3.41
CA MET A 142 -6.10 -36.29 4.27
C MET A 142 -6.96 -35.05 3.97
N LEU A 143 -7.03 -34.62 2.70
CA LEU A 143 -7.75 -33.41 2.29
C LEU A 143 -9.28 -33.49 2.46
N LYS A 144 -9.81 -34.69 2.72
CA LYS A 144 -11.22 -34.92 3.05
C LYS A 144 -11.53 -34.76 4.54
N HIS A 145 -10.59 -35.10 5.42
CA HIS A 145 -10.82 -35.14 6.87
C HIS A 145 -10.11 -34.00 7.63
N GLU A 146 -9.08 -33.40 7.03
CA GLU A 146 -8.33 -32.30 7.63
C GLU A 146 -8.83 -30.94 7.14
N ASP A 147 -8.69 -29.94 8.00
CA ASP A 147 -8.92 -28.55 7.64
C ASP A 147 -7.80 -28.07 6.71
N ILE A 148 -8.18 -27.52 5.55
CA ILE A 148 -7.21 -27.15 4.52
C ILE A 148 -6.29 -26.03 4.98
N ASP A 149 -6.78 -25.07 5.78
CA ASP A 149 -5.98 -23.94 6.24
C ASP A 149 -4.94 -24.38 7.26
N GLU A 150 -5.27 -25.37 8.10
CA GLU A 150 -4.29 -26.01 8.99
C GLU A 150 -3.23 -26.77 8.20
N VAL A 151 -3.65 -27.61 7.25
CA VAL A 151 -2.74 -28.40 6.40
C VAL A 151 -1.80 -27.49 5.63
N TYR A 152 -2.33 -26.42 5.02
CA TYR A 152 -1.58 -25.48 4.22
C TYR A 152 -0.54 -24.72 5.04
N THR A 153 -0.95 -24.23 6.22
CA THR A 153 -0.02 -23.58 7.15
C THR A 153 1.05 -24.56 7.62
N ALA A 154 0.68 -25.83 7.83
CA ALA A 154 1.58 -26.86 8.31
C ALA A 154 2.70 -27.28 7.36
N LEU A 155 2.58 -26.96 6.07
CA LEU A 155 3.66 -27.14 5.10
C LEU A 155 4.93 -26.41 5.55
N ARG A 156 4.78 -25.21 6.13
CA ARG A 156 5.90 -24.33 6.55
C ARG A 156 6.76 -24.94 7.65
N PHE A 157 6.22 -25.88 8.42
CA PHE A 157 6.92 -26.53 9.51
C PHE A 157 7.14 -28.03 9.30
N SER A 158 6.61 -28.63 8.22
CA SER A 158 6.76 -30.06 7.94
C SER A 158 7.72 -30.39 6.80
N GLU A 159 7.63 -29.71 5.65
CA GLU A 159 8.26 -30.22 4.42
C GLU A 159 9.71 -29.76 4.20
N GLY A 160 10.10 -28.61 4.76
CA GLY A 160 11.45 -28.02 4.65
C GLY A 160 11.57 -27.02 3.49
N GLY A 161 12.67 -26.24 3.47
CA GLY A 161 12.84 -25.10 2.55
C GLY A 161 12.80 -25.47 1.07
N ASP A 162 13.55 -26.50 0.66
CA ASP A 162 13.62 -26.93 -0.75
C ASP A 162 12.25 -27.34 -1.30
N TRP A 163 11.49 -28.10 -0.50
CA TRP A 163 10.14 -28.53 -0.86
C TRP A 163 9.19 -27.33 -1.00
N LEU A 164 9.29 -26.34 -0.10
CA LEU A 164 8.47 -25.13 -0.15
C LEU A 164 8.77 -24.29 -1.41
N ASN A 165 10.05 -24.20 -1.79
CA ASN A 165 10.45 -23.51 -3.02
C ASN A 165 9.90 -24.21 -4.26
N GLU A 166 10.02 -25.54 -4.34
CA GLU A 166 9.43 -26.33 -5.43
C GLU A 166 7.90 -26.25 -5.44
N TYR A 167 7.27 -26.23 -4.27
CA TYR A 167 5.81 -26.11 -4.16
C TYR A 167 5.32 -24.73 -4.62
N ASN A 168 6.05 -23.66 -4.28
CA ASN A 168 5.74 -22.30 -4.73
C ASN A 168 5.71 -22.20 -6.26
N GLU A 169 6.58 -22.92 -6.97
CA GLU A 169 6.60 -22.93 -8.45
C GLU A 169 5.27 -23.40 -9.07
N LEU A 170 4.47 -24.21 -8.36
CA LEU A 170 3.16 -24.65 -8.85
C LEU A 170 2.17 -23.49 -9.01
N PHE A 171 2.37 -22.38 -8.29
CA PHE A 171 1.53 -21.20 -8.42
C PHE A 171 1.66 -20.51 -9.78
N LYS A 172 2.71 -20.76 -10.58
CA LYS A 172 2.77 -20.25 -11.96
C LYS A 172 1.57 -20.70 -12.81
N SER A 173 0.92 -21.79 -12.42
CA SER A 173 -0.26 -22.33 -13.10
C SER A 173 -1.60 -21.70 -12.68
N VAL A 174 -1.63 -20.86 -11.64
CA VAL A 174 -2.90 -20.27 -11.17
C VAL A 174 -3.30 -19.08 -12.04
N THR A 175 -4.60 -18.90 -12.15
CA THR A 175 -5.24 -17.82 -12.91
C THR A 175 -6.10 -16.97 -11.97
N PRO A 176 -6.53 -15.75 -12.39
CA PRO A 176 -7.48 -14.97 -11.60
C PRO A 176 -8.77 -15.74 -11.25
N SER A 177 -9.22 -16.62 -12.14
CA SER A 177 -10.41 -17.44 -11.92
C SER A 177 -10.25 -18.48 -10.78
N ASP A 178 -9.02 -18.76 -10.35
CA ASP A 178 -8.71 -19.63 -9.22
C ASP A 178 -8.84 -18.93 -7.86
N PHE A 179 -9.16 -17.63 -7.84
CA PHE A 179 -9.32 -16.81 -6.64
C PHE A 179 -10.79 -16.50 -6.35
N GLU A 180 -11.12 -16.22 -5.09
CA GLU A 180 -12.46 -15.86 -4.61
C GLU A 180 -12.41 -14.76 -3.56
N THR A 181 -13.48 -13.97 -3.48
CA THR A 181 -13.68 -13.00 -2.41
C THR A 181 -14.30 -13.68 -1.20
N ARG A 182 -13.67 -13.54 -0.03
CA ARG A 182 -14.20 -14.00 1.26
C ARG A 182 -13.59 -13.22 2.42
N GLU A 183 -14.14 -13.42 3.62
CA GLU A 183 -13.55 -12.89 4.84
C GLU A 183 -12.25 -13.61 5.21
N ILE A 184 -11.32 -12.87 5.81
CA ILE A 184 -10.12 -13.41 6.45
C ILE A 184 -10.53 -14.36 7.56
N ARG A 185 -9.94 -15.56 7.56
CA ARG A 185 -10.19 -16.57 8.58
C ARG A 185 -9.12 -16.48 9.67
N ILE A 186 -9.52 -16.28 10.92
CA ILE A 186 -8.65 -16.42 12.09
C ILE A 186 -8.86 -17.80 12.71
N LEU A 187 -7.85 -18.66 12.58
CA LEU A 187 -7.91 -20.08 12.90
C LEU A 187 -7.02 -20.40 14.11
N VAL A 188 -7.55 -21.13 15.08
CA VAL A 188 -6.74 -21.77 16.14
C VAL A 188 -6.47 -23.20 15.71
N MET A 189 -5.20 -23.54 15.50
CA MET A 189 -4.81 -24.87 15.05
C MET A 189 -5.03 -25.94 16.13
N ASP A 190 -5.39 -27.15 15.71
CA ASP A 190 -5.56 -28.31 16.58
C ASP A 190 -4.27 -28.60 17.35
N HIS A 191 -4.36 -28.44 18.67
CA HIS A 191 -3.22 -28.58 19.56
C HIS A 191 -2.62 -29.98 19.50
N LYS A 192 -3.44 -31.04 19.52
CA LYS A 192 -2.96 -32.43 19.57
C LYS A 192 -2.26 -32.84 18.29
N LYS A 193 -2.72 -32.32 17.15
CA LYS A 193 -2.15 -32.66 15.84
C LYS A 193 -0.82 -31.95 15.58
N TYR A 194 -0.71 -30.68 15.96
CA TYR A 194 0.35 -29.82 15.41
C TYR A 194 1.38 -29.30 16.44
N VAL A 195 1.16 -29.45 17.76
CA VAL A 195 2.05 -28.86 18.78
C VAL A 195 3.52 -29.32 18.65
N ASP A 196 3.75 -30.62 18.45
CA ASP A 196 5.12 -31.15 18.33
C ASP A 196 5.79 -30.63 17.05
N LEU A 197 5.03 -30.61 15.95
CA LEU A 197 5.50 -30.17 14.63
C LEU A 197 5.85 -28.67 14.62
N ALA A 198 5.08 -27.87 15.35
CA ALA A 198 5.24 -26.42 15.38
C ALA A 198 6.22 -25.90 16.44
N THR A 199 6.79 -26.78 17.28
CA THR A 199 7.65 -26.37 18.40
C THR A 199 8.83 -25.51 17.94
N HIS A 200 9.56 -25.96 16.91
CA HIS A 200 10.69 -25.20 16.37
C HIS A 200 10.28 -23.84 15.79
N PHE A 201 9.07 -23.74 15.22
CA PHE A 201 8.56 -22.47 14.71
C PHE A 201 8.34 -21.47 15.85
N VAL A 202 7.67 -21.87 16.93
CA VAL A 202 7.40 -20.98 18.07
C VAL A 202 8.69 -20.58 18.78
N GLU A 203 9.65 -21.51 18.92
CA GLU A 203 10.97 -21.22 19.48
C GLU A 203 11.74 -20.23 18.61
N LYS A 204 11.78 -20.42 17.29
CA LYS A 204 12.49 -19.55 16.36
C LYS A 204 11.83 -18.17 16.22
N LYS A 205 10.50 -18.11 16.14
CA LYS A 205 9.75 -16.86 15.93
C LYS A 205 9.49 -16.10 17.22
N LEU A 206 9.66 -16.74 18.37
CA LEU A 206 9.38 -16.20 19.70
C LEU A 206 7.90 -15.83 19.92
N HIS A 207 6.99 -16.13 18.98
CA HIS A 207 5.54 -15.93 19.06
C HIS A 207 4.80 -17.08 18.33
N ASN A 208 3.48 -17.14 18.48
CA ASN A 208 2.66 -18.22 17.92
C ASN A 208 1.59 -17.78 16.94
N ILE A 209 1.64 -16.55 16.43
CA ILE A 209 0.77 -16.10 15.35
C ILE A 209 1.54 -16.21 14.02
N THR A 210 0.89 -16.70 12.98
CA THR A 210 1.38 -16.67 11.60
C THR A 210 0.20 -16.49 10.65
N HIS A 211 0.44 -16.47 9.34
CA HIS A 211 -0.58 -16.29 8.33
C HIS A 211 -0.14 -16.86 6.98
N THR A 212 -1.12 -17.13 6.13
CA THR A 212 -0.96 -17.54 4.73
C THR A 212 -1.70 -16.51 3.88
N LYS A 213 -0.96 -15.62 3.23
CA LYS A 213 -1.47 -14.39 2.58
C LYS A 213 -2.39 -14.75 1.41
N GLU A 214 -1.89 -15.67 0.60
CA GLU A 214 -2.53 -16.30 -0.55
C GLU A 214 -3.79 -17.09 -0.19
N MET A 215 -3.90 -17.58 1.05
CA MET A 215 -5.07 -18.30 1.57
C MET A 215 -5.91 -17.43 2.51
N GLY A 216 -5.66 -16.13 2.64
CA GLY A 216 -6.44 -15.23 3.50
C GLY A 216 -6.71 -15.77 4.91
N THR A 217 -5.71 -16.39 5.54
CA THR A 217 -5.87 -17.06 6.84
C THR A 217 -4.77 -16.61 7.80
N ILE A 218 -5.18 -16.22 9.00
CA ILE A 218 -4.32 -15.96 10.16
C ILE A 218 -4.44 -17.15 11.09
N VAL A 219 -3.31 -17.66 11.56
CA VAL A 219 -3.23 -18.91 12.30
C VAL A 219 -2.56 -18.71 13.65
N VAL A 220 -3.28 -19.11 14.70
CA VAL A 220 -2.75 -19.26 16.05
C VAL A 220 -2.19 -20.68 16.18
N VAL A 221 -0.87 -20.77 16.10
CA VAL A 221 -0.08 -21.99 16.17
C VAL A 221 -0.08 -22.52 17.61
N PRO A 222 -0.23 -23.84 17.83
CA PRO A 222 -0.20 -24.42 19.16
C PRO A 222 1.21 -24.41 19.76
N MET A 223 1.28 -24.40 21.08
CA MET A 223 2.54 -24.45 21.83
C MET A 223 2.40 -25.36 23.06
N HIS A 224 3.51 -25.96 23.51
CA HIS A 224 3.52 -26.72 24.77
C HIS A 224 3.41 -25.82 26.01
N ARG A 225 3.82 -24.55 25.91
CA ARG A 225 3.72 -23.60 27.02
C ARG A 225 2.25 -23.32 27.33
N THR A 226 1.85 -23.62 28.55
CA THR A 226 0.50 -23.32 29.07
C THR A 226 0.42 -21.93 29.70
N HIS A 227 1.58 -21.35 30.03
CA HIS A 227 1.71 -20.02 30.60
C HIS A 227 2.72 -19.20 29.79
N MET A 228 2.33 -17.98 29.43
CA MET A 228 3.17 -17.02 28.72
C MET A 228 2.82 -15.61 29.18
N LYS A 229 3.80 -14.95 29.78
CA LYS A 229 3.64 -13.61 30.31
C LYS A 229 3.23 -12.65 29.19
N GLY A 230 2.18 -11.86 29.39
CA GLY A 230 1.81 -10.84 28.42
C GLY A 230 1.34 -11.36 27.05
N ILE A 231 0.78 -12.58 26.99
CA ILE A 231 0.40 -13.20 25.71
C ILE A 231 -0.58 -12.35 24.89
N THR A 232 -1.45 -11.59 25.55
CA THR A 232 -2.45 -10.74 24.89
C THR A 232 -1.78 -9.66 24.03
N LEU A 233 -0.92 -8.83 24.62
CA LEU A 233 -0.20 -7.79 23.87
C LEU A 233 0.94 -8.34 23.01
N LYS A 234 1.32 -9.60 23.18
CA LYS A 234 2.23 -10.29 22.25
C LYS A 234 1.53 -10.76 20.97
N SER A 235 0.29 -11.21 21.07
CA SER A 235 -0.39 -11.92 19.97
C SER A 235 -1.40 -11.05 19.24
N LEU A 236 -2.13 -10.22 19.96
CA LEU A 236 -3.20 -9.41 19.39
C LEU A 236 -2.70 -8.37 18.36
N PRO A 237 -1.58 -7.65 18.59
CA PRO A 237 -1.04 -6.77 17.57
C PRO A 237 -0.59 -7.52 16.31
N LEU A 238 -0.05 -8.74 16.45
CA LEU A 238 0.31 -9.58 15.30
C LEU A 238 -0.91 -9.99 14.48
N ILE A 239 -2.04 -10.32 15.14
CA ILE A 239 -3.28 -10.63 14.43
C ILE A 239 -3.75 -9.43 13.62
N PHE A 240 -3.80 -8.23 14.21
CA PHE A 240 -4.18 -7.01 13.48
C PHE A 240 -3.20 -6.65 12.36
N HIS A 241 -1.91 -6.83 12.60
CA HIS A 241 -0.88 -6.68 11.58
C HIS A 241 -1.15 -7.59 10.38
N TYR A 242 -1.42 -8.89 10.62
CA TYR A 242 -1.71 -9.84 9.53
C TYR A 242 -3.05 -9.60 8.83
N ILE A 243 -4.06 -9.02 9.50
CA ILE A 243 -5.29 -8.59 8.81
C ILE A 243 -4.95 -7.56 7.74
N ASN A 244 -4.18 -6.53 8.10
CA ASN A 244 -3.78 -5.48 7.18
C ASN A 244 -2.87 -5.99 6.07
N GLU A 245 -1.96 -6.90 6.40
CA GLU A 245 -1.06 -7.50 5.42
C GLU A 245 -1.83 -8.33 4.39
N ILE A 246 -2.69 -9.24 4.83
CA ILE A 246 -3.50 -10.06 3.91
C ILE A 246 -4.32 -9.17 2.97
N ARG A 247 -4.94 -8.10 3.50
CA ARG A 247 -5.72 -7.16 2.67
C ARG A 247 -4.87 -6.48 1.62
N LEU A 248 -3.66 -6.03 1.95
CA LEU A 248 -2.74 -5.44 0.99
C LEU A 248 -2.43 -6.41 -0.16
N TYR A 249 -2.01 -7.64 0.17
CA TYR A 249 -1.68 -8.63 -0.86
C TYR A 249 -2.89 -9.06 -1.68
N SER A 250 -4.07 -9.17 -1.04
CA SER A 250 -5.34 -9.40 -1.71
C SER A 250 -5.62 -8.31 -2.76
N SER A 251 -5.52 -7.04 -2.38
CA SER A 251 -5.73 -5.92 -3.29
C SER A 251 -4.69 -5.88 -4.40
N PHE A 252 -3.43 -6.18 -4.07
CA PHE A 252 -2.35 -6.29 -5.06
C PHE A 252 -2.61 -7.39 -6.09
N PHE A 253 -2.99 -8.60 -5.65
CA PHE A 253 -3.34 -9.68 -6.56
C PHE A 253 -4.56 -9.32 -7.42
N LYS A 254 -5.58 -8.70 -6.83
CA LYS A 254 -6.78 -8.25 -7.56
C LYS A 254 -6.44 -7.18 -8.60
N LEU A 255 -5.52 -6.26 -8.31
CA LEU A 255 -5.00 -5.28 -9.26
C LEU A 255 -4.28 -5.96 -10.43
N LYS A 256 -3.46 -6.98 -10.13
CA LYS A 256 -2.64 -7.71 -11.12
C LYS A 256 -3.43 -8.76 -11.90
N GLN A 257 -4.74 -8.91 -11.68
CA GLN A 257 -5.56 -9.93 -12.34
C GLN A 257 -5.59 -9.81 -13.87
N VAL A 258 -5.37 -8.60 -14.42
CA VAL A 258 -5.34 -8.36 -15.87
C VAL A 258 -3.98 -8.67 -16.51
N ASN A 259 -2.96 -8.99 -15.71
CA ASN A 259 -1.63 -9.31 -16.22
C ASN A 259 -1.63 -10.69 -16.92
N LYS A 260 -0.98 -10.76 -18.09
CA LYS A 260 -0.86 -11.99 -18.88
C LYS A 260 -0.13 -13.11 -18.14
N ASP A 261 0.72 -12.78 -17.16
CA ASP A 261 1.49 -13.73 -16.35
C ASP A 261 1.15 -13.64 -14.85
N PHE A 262 -0.15 -13.58 -14.53
CA PHE A 262 -0.66 -13.46 -13.15
C PHE A 262 -0.08 -14.51 -12.19
N GLY A 263 -0.01 -15.78 -12.60
CA GLY A 263 0.52 -16.84 -11.74
C GLY A 263 1.98 -16.64 -11.37
N ARG A 264 2.79 -16.07 -12.27
CA ARG A 264 4.18 -15.71 -11.98
C ARG A 264 4.27 -14.54 -11.00
N THR A 265 3.42 -13.51 -11.14
CA THR A 265 3.31 -12.43 -10.17
C THR A 265 2.99 -12.96 -8.76
N VAL A 266 2.10 -13.96 -8.64
CA VAL A 266 1.82 -14.62 -7.37
C VAL A 266 3.06 -15.30 -6.79
N VAL A 267 3.84 -16.03 -7.61
CA VAL A 267 5.09 -16.68 -7.17
C VAL A 267 6.14 -15.69 -6.69
N GLU A 268 6.40 -14.65 -7.48
CA GLU A 268 7.39 -13.62 -7.16
C GLU A 268 7.03 -12.87 -5.88
N THR A 269 5.73 -12.78 -5.57
CA THR A 269 5.24 -12.21 -4.31
C THR A 269 5.37 -13.16 -3.11
N LEU A 270 5.38 -14.48 -3.34
CA LEU A 270 5.45 -15.51 -2.28
C LEU A 270 6.87 -15.93 -1.93
N ILE A 271 7.83 -15.77 -2.85
CA ILE A 271 9.24 -16.11 -2.63
C ILE A 271 9.96 -14.94 -1.95
N ALA A 272 10.57 -15.20 -0.80
CA ALA A 272 11.43 -14.24 -0.12
C ALA A 272 12.75 -14.07 -0.90
N ASP A 273 13.08 -12.81 -1.19
CA ASP A 273 14.32 -12.29 -1.77
C ASP A 273 14.40 -12.23 -3.32
N PRO A 274 14.01 -11.07 -3.91
CA PRO A 274 14.62 -10.60 -5.14
C PRO A 274 15.50 -9.39 -4.81
N GLY A 275 16.76 -9.63 -4.47
CA GLY A 275 17.75 -8.56 -4.39
C GLY A 275 17.91 -7.83 -5.74
N ALA A 276 17.24 -6.69 -5.93
CA ALA A 276 17.56 -5.68 -6.95
C ALA A 276 16.81 -4.35 -6.70
N ALA A 277 17.55 -3.24 -6.64
CA ALA A 277 17.02 -1.88 -6.39
C ALA A 277 16.46 -1.20 -7.65
N SER A 278 15.44 -0.34 -7.49
CA SER A 278 14.82 0.47 -8.56
C SER A 278 15.50 1.84 -8.78
N GLN A 279 15.27 2.48 -9.94
CA GLN A 279 15.83 3.79 -10.33
C GLN A 279 14.81 4.93 -10.16
N MET A 280 15.28 6.16 -9.86
CA MET A 280 14.44 7.37 -9.79
C MET A 280 15.06 8.56 -10.53
N ALA A 281 14.28 9.26 -11.37
CA ALA A 281 14.65 10.53 -12.00
C ALA A 281 16.02 10.53 -12.73
N GLY A 282 16.37 9.42 -13.39
CA GLY A 282 17.66 9.27 -14.07
C GLY A 282 18.88 9.15 -13.14
N GLN A 283 18.68 9.03 -11.81
CA GLN A 283 19.73 8.72 -10.84
C GLN A 283 19.42 7.40 -10.11
N LYS A 284 20.41 6.51 -10.04
CA LYS A 284 20.32 5.25 -9.28
C LYS A 284 20.40 5.58 -7.79
N VAL A 285 19.28 5.45 -7.08
CA VAL A 285 19.23 5.56 -5.61
C VAL A 285 19.21 4.14 -5.05
N HIS A 286 20.22 3.74 -4.28
CA HIS A 286 20.39 2.36 -3.81
C HIS A 286 19.71 2.15 -2.45
N TRP A 287 18.56 1.47 -2.43
CA TRP A 287 17.86 1.04 -1.22
C TRP A 287 17.24 -0.33 -1.43
N ARG A 288 17.50 -1.27 -0.51
CA ARG A 288 16.89 -2.60 -0.58
C ARG A 288 15.44 -2.52 -0.09
N VAL A 289 14.56 -3.37 -0.61
CA VAL A 289 13.29 -3.69 0.06
C VAL A 289 13.45 -5.12 0.53
N ILE A 290 13.45 -5.34 1.84
CA ILE A 290 13.66 -6.67 2.42
C ILE A 290 12.29 -7.15 2.88
N GLN A 291 11.84 -8.33 2.43
CA GLN A 291 10.74 -9.05 3.06
C GLN A 291 11.32 -9.97 4.15
N ARG A 292 10.70 -9.95 5.33
CA ARG A 292 11.20 -10.43 6.62
C ARG A 292 11.88 -11.80 6.59
N TYR A 293 13.04 -11.91 7.29
CA TYR A 293 13.41 -12.97 8.27
C TYR A 293 14.79 -12.77 8.93
N PHE A 294 15.50 -11.68 8.66
CA PHE A 294 16.88 -11.47 9.09
C PHE A 294 17.01 -10.87 10.49
N GLY A 295 17.86 -11.42 11.36
CA GLY A 295 18.27 -10.81 12.63
C GLY A 295 17.41 -11.11 13.86
N LYS A 296 16.58 -12.16 13.83
CA LYS A 296 15.74 -12.58 14.99
C LYS A 296 16.52 -13.36 16.06
N THR A 297 17.67 -13.93 15.72
CA THR A 297 18.53 -14.66 16.67
C THR A 297 19.91 -13.99 16.76
N LYS A 298 20.50 -13.97 17.96
CA LYS A 298 21.81 -13.33 18.23
C LYS A 298 22.97 -13.92 17.41
N ASP A 299 22.79 -15.11 16.86
CA ASP A 299 23.79 -15.84 16.07
C ASP A 299 23.62 -15.65 14.54
N GLU A 300 22.57 -14.95 14.09
CA GLU A 300 22.33 -14.65 12.68
C GLU A 300 22.97 -13.31 12.30
N ASN A 301 24.18 -13.36 11.73
CA ASN A 301 24.92 -12.18 11.28
C ASN A 301 24.46 -11.77 9.87
N HIS A 302 23.54 -10.81 9.79
CA HIS A 302 22.99 -10.27 8.54
C HIS A 302 23.34 -8.79 8.38
N PRO A 303 24.53 -8.45 7.85
CA PRO A 303 24.93 -7.06 7.63
C PRO A 303 23.93 -6.27 6.77
N GLU A 304 23.20 -6.94 5.88
CA GLU A 304 22.16 -6.38 5.01
C GLU A 304 20.94 -5.80 5.76
N ALA A 305 20.61 -6.27 6.97
CA ALA A 305 19.53 -5.69 7.79
C ALA A 305 19.90 -4.31 8.37
N PHE A 306 21.18 -3.95 8.33
CA PHE A 306 21.73 -2.68 8.80
C PHE A 306 22.04 -1.73 7.64
N GLU A 307 21.76 -2.16 6.40
CA GLU A 307 21.80 -1.30 5.21
C GLU A 307 20.51 -0.46 5.09
N PRO A 308 20.55 0.67 4.37
CA PRO A 308 19.37 1.48 4.13
C PRO A 308 18.30 0.75 3.29
N HIS A 309 17.11 0.55 3.87
CA HIS A 309 16.02 -0.23 3.25
C HIS A 309 14.62 0.28 3.61
N VAL A 310 13.59 -0.22 2.90
CA VAL A 310 12.17 0.01 3.16
C VAL A 310 11.48 -1.32 3.43
N HIS A 311 10.52 -1.38 4.36
CA HIS A 311 9.80 -2.61 4.72
C HIS A 311 8.27 -2.44 4.56
N PRO A 312 7.60 -3.16 3.64
CA PRO A 312 6.15 -3.06 3.41
C PRO A 312 5.31 -3.37 4.65
N GLU A 313 5.77 -4.31 5.48
CA GLU A 313 5.08 -4.77 6.70
C GLU A 313 4.85 -3.67 7.76
N ASP A 314 5.60 -2.57 7.73
CA ASP A 314 5.49 -1.51 8.75
C ASP A 314 4.26 -0.61 8.59
N LEU A 315 3.78 -0.43 7.35
CA LEU A 315 2.49 0.22 7.11
C LEU A 315 1.34 -0.53 7.78
N HIS A 316 1.51 -1.84 8.04
CA HIS A 316 0.53 -2.65 8.76
C HIS A 316 0.64 -2.54 10.28
N TRP A 317 1.82 -2.19 10.81
CA TRP A 317 2.04 -2.03 12.24
C TRP A 317 1.35 -0.78 12.80
N ARG A 318 1.40 0.36 12.11
CA ARG A 318 0.64 1.56 12.50
C ARG A 318 -0.87 1.31 12.54
N ARG A 319 -1.39 0.61 11.52
CA ARG A 319 -2.80 0.21 11.48
C ARG A 319 -3.16 -0.78 12.60
N ALA A 320 -2.23 -1.63 13.02
CA ALA A 320 -2.44 -2.52 14.17
C ALA A 320 -2.58 -1.73 15.49
N GLU A 321 -1.82 -0.64 15.66
CA GLU A 321 -1.94 0.27 16.81
C GLU A 321 -3.29 1.01 16.85
N GLU A 322 -3.80 1.45 15.69
CA GLU A 322 -5.13 2.03 15.57
C GLU A 322 -6.24 1.04 15.96
N LEU A 323 -6.15 -0.20 15.48
CA LEU A 323 -7.11 -1.26 15.81
C LEU A 323 -7.04 -1.63 17.30
N LEU A 324 -5.85 -1.63 17.91
CA LEU A 324 -5.70 -1.79 19.36
C LEU A 324 -6.35 -0.64 20.14
N THR A 325 -6.20 0.59 19.67
CA THR A 325 -6.83 1.78 20.30
C THR A 325 -8.36 1.74 20.16
N LYS A 326 -8.90 1.19 19.06
CA LYS A 326 -10.35 0.93 18.94
C LYS A 326 -10.83 -0.09 19.97
N LEU A 327 -10.01 -1.08 20.33
CA LEU A 327 -10.34 -2.07 21.35
C LEU A 327 -10.19 -1.52 22.78
N ASP A 328 -9.12 -0.78 23.04
CA ASP A 328 -8.81 -0.16 24.33
C ASP A 328 -8.21 1.25 24.11
N PRO A 329 -8.97 2.33 24.36
CA PRO A 329 -8.50 3.69 24.14
C PRO A 329 -7.23 4.08 24.91
N GLU A 330 -6.93 3.42 26.04
CA GLU A 330 -5.71 3.65 26.82
C GLU A 330 -4.43 3.13 26.11
N MET A 331 -4.59 2.34 25.03
CA MET A 331 -3.49 1.93 24.16
C MET A 331 -2.93 3.10 23.31
N ALA A 332 -3.60 4.26 23.29
CA ALA A 332 -3.14 5.47 22.60
C ALA A 332 -1.75 5.96 23.07
N PHE A 333 -1.26 5.53 24.22
CA PHE A 333 0.13 5.77 24.64
C PHE A 333 1.15 5.20 23.65
N TRP A 334 0.84 4.07 23.02
CA TRP A 334 1.71 3.36 22.08
C TRP A 334 1.54 3.83 20.63
N GLN A 335 0.49 4.60 20.33
CA GLN A 335 0.16 5.04 18.98
C GLN A 335 1.24 6.00 18.43
N GLU A 336 1.75 5.70 17.24
CA GLU A 336 2.85 6.43 16.57
C GLU A 336 4.14 6.52 17.40
N MET A 337 4.39 5.48 18.20
CA MET A 337 5.64 5.33 18.97
C MET A 337 6.54 4.23 18.41
N ASP A 338 6.11 3.56 17.35
CA ASP A 338 6.77 2.50 16.59
C ASP A 338 8.22 2.85 16.20
N TYR A 339 8.45 4.08 15.73
CA TYR A 339 9.78 4.59 15.33
C TYR A 339 10.48 5.44 16.40
N VAL A 340 9.94 5.51 17.61
CA VAL A 340 10.44 6.41 18.67
C VAL A 340 11.41 5.66 19.59
N GLY A 341 12.61 6.22 19.76
CA GLY A 341 13.63 5.62 20.61
C GLY A 341 14.75 6.60 20.98
N ALA A 342 15.52 6.25 22.01
CA ALA A 342 16.67 7.04 22.47
C ALA A 342 17.84 6.14 22.85
N ILE A 343 19.07 6.65 22.65
CA ILE A 343 20.30 5.95 23.00
C ILE A 343 20.62 6.15 24.48
N TYR A 344 20.75 5.04 25.22
CA TYR A 344 21.26 5.00 26.58
C TYR A 344 22.46 4.06 26.65
N ASN A 345 23.62 4.57 27.10
CA ASN A 345 24.88 3.82 27.16
C ASN A 345 25.25 3.13 25.84
N GLY A 346 25.01 3.80 24.71
CA GLY A 346 25.35 3.28 23.38
C GLY A 346 24.36 2.27 22.80
N GLN A 347 23.24 1.99 23.47
CA GLN A 347 22.22 1.05 23.01
C GLN A 347 20.83 1.72 22.99
N PRO A 348 19.98 1.49 21.97
CA PRO A 348 18.66 2.11 21.88
C PRO A 348 17.67 1.53 22.89
N ILE A 349 16.81 2.37 23.44
CA ILE A 349 15.56 1.99 24.10
C ILE A 349 14.44 2.51 23.22
N THR A 350 13.48 1.65 22.92
CA THR A 350 12.38 1.95 22.00
C THR A 350 11.04 1.99 22.73
N LEU A 351 10.10 2.77 22.20
CA LEU A 351 8.68 2.72 22.53
C LEU A 351 7.85 1.90 21.54
N ASN A 352 8.50 1.11 20.68
CA ASN A 352 7.80 0.18 19.80
C ASN A 352 7.08 -0.89 20.63
N LEU A 353 5.75 -0.93 20.53
CA LEU A 353 4.89 -1.81 21.33
C LEU A 353 5.30 -3.28 21.22
N MET A 354 5.70 -3.73 20.03
CA MET A 354 6.06 -5.14 19.80
C MET A 354 7.37 -5.51 20.45
N ASP A 355 8.40 -4.68 20.29
CA ASP A 355 9.71 -4.93 20.89
C ASP A 355 9.62 -4.97 22.43
N VAL A 356 8.86 -4.05 23.03
CA VAL A 356 8.64 -4.03 24.49
C VAL A 356 7.78 -5.21 24.94
N SER A 357 6.72 -5.56 24.21
CA SER A 357 5.84 -6.70 24.53
C SER A 357 6.56 -8.05 24.43
N LEU A 358 7.39 -8.24 23.40
CA LEU A 358 8.22 -9.42 23.25
C LEU A 358 9.26 -9.50 24.38
N SER A 359 9.90 -8.38 24.71
CA SER A 359 10.86 -8.32 25.81
C SER A 359 10.21 -8.66 27.15
N TYR A 360 9.01 -8.13 27.40
CA TYR A 360 8.23 -8.45 28.61
C TYR A 360 7.83 -9.93 28.67
N SER A 361 7.35 -10.49 27.56
CA SER A 361 6.85 -11.85 27.48
C SER A 361 7.94 -12.90 27.59
N ASN A 362 9.11 -12.61 27.03
CA ASN A 362 10.28 -13.49 27.06
C ASN A 362 11.20 -13.21 28.26
N GLU A 363 10.83 -12.26 29.12
CA GLU A 363 11.57 -11.88 30.34
C GLU A 363 13.02 -11.45 30.05
N GLU A 364 13.20 -10.71 28.95
CA GLU A 364 14.51 -10.22 28.54
C GLU A 364 15.07 -9.19 29.52
N THR A 365 16.39 -9.21 29.66
CA THR A 365 17.12 -8.22 30.46
C THR A 365 17.26 -6.91 29.69
N TYR A 366 17.60 -5.83 30.41
CA TYR A 366 17.92 -4.53 29.79
C TYR A 366 18.91 -4.70 28.63
N ASP A 367 20.04 -5.39 28.85
CA ASP A 367 21.07 -5.56 27.81
C ASP A 367 20.66 -6.44 26.62
N ASN A 368 19.60 -7.24 26.76
CA ASN A 368 19.14 -8.20 25.75
C ASN A 368 17.81 -7.82 25.10
N ARG A 369 17.27 -6.64 25.42
CA ARG A 369 16.00 -6.14 24.91
C ARG A 369 15.95 -6.14 23.37
N TYR A 370 14.77 -6.41 22.84
CA TYR A 370 14.54 -6.32 21.40
C TYR A 370 14.40 -4.87 20.95
N VAL A 371 14.86 -4.59 19.73
CA VAL A 371 14.81 -3.26 19.08
C VAL A 371 14.67 -3.41 17.56
N TYR A 372 14.18 -4.57 17.13
CA TYR A 372 14.15 -4.96 15.72
C TYR A 372 13.04 -4.21 14.98
N HIS A 373 11.81 -4.30 15.49
CA HIS A 373 10.64 -3.67 14.86
C HIS A 373 10.79 -2.15 14.87
N PHE A 374 11.35 -1.60 15.95
CA PHE A 374 11.72 -0.19 16.06
C PHE A 374 12.59 0.31 14.91
N ARG A 375 13.62 -0.45 14.53
CA ARG A 375 14.55 -0.04 13.48
C ARG A 375 13.90 -0.09 12.11
N GLU A 376 13.04 -1.07 11.86
CA GLU A 376 12.23 -1.15 10.65
C GLU A 376 11.32 0.08 10.54
N SER A 377 10.59 0.39 11.61
CA SER A 377 9.70 1.56 11.66
C SER A 377 10.44 2.87 11.48
N LEU A 378 11.63 3.01 12.07
CA LEU A 378 12.45 4.21 11.91
C LEU A 378 12.99 4.38 10.49
N TRP A 379 13.36 3.30 9.80
CA TRP A 379 13.79 3.35 8.41
C TRP A 379 12.67 3.85 7.49
N ASN A 380 11.47 3.27 7.65
CA ASN A 380 10.31 3.68 6.87
C ASN A 380 9.88 5.11 7.20
N GLU A 381 9.96 5.52 8.47
CA GLU A 381 9.67 6.90 8.85
C GLU A 381 10.63 7.89 8.19
N ILE A 382 11.93 7.60 8.15
CA ILE A 382 12.90 8.41 7.40
C ILE A 382 12.46 8.49 5.93
N PHE A 383 12.18 7.36 5.31
CA PHE A 383 11.78 7.33 3.91
C PHE A 383 10.48 8.12 3.64
N MET A 384 9.44 7.90 4.45
CA MET A 384 8.15 8.62 4.37
C MET A 384 8.33 10.12 4.46
N ARG A 385 9.19 10.60 5.36
CA ARG A 385 9.39 12.04 5.57
C ARG A 385 10.12 12.70 4.41
N TYR A 386 10.98 11.97 3.70
CA TYR A 386 11.69 12.48 2.53
C TYR A 386 10.89 12.35 1.24
N MET A 387 10.21 11.23 1.05
CA MET A 387 9.61 10.89 -0.25
C MET A 387 8.11 11.14 -0.27
N GLY A 388 7.48 11.27 0.90
CA GLY A 388 6.03 11.30 1.04
C GLY A 388 5.42 9.89 0.92
N HIS A 389 4.26 9.71 1.55
CA HIS A 389 3.59 8.42 1.64
C HIS A 389 3.28 7.80 0.27
N LYS A 390 2.85 8.62 -0.70
CA LYS A 390 2.51 8.15 -2.06
C LYS A 390 3.72 7.54 -2.78
N ASN A 391 4.88 8.18 -2.72
CA ASN A 391 6.08 7.64 -3.36
C ASN A 391 6.62 6.40 -2.64
N LEU A 392 6.43 6.29 -1.33
CA LEU A 392 6.72 5.06 -0.58
C LEU A 392 5.80 3.92 -1.01
N GLU A 393 4.50 4.19 -1.11
CA GLU A 393 3.51 3.23 -1.56
C GLU A 393 3.77 2.78 -3.00
N ASP A 394 4.04 3.72 -3.91
CA ASP A 394 4.44 3.44 -5.30
C ASP A 394 5.75 2.63 -5.36
N GLN A 395 6.71 2.88 -4.46
CA GLN A 395 7.94 2.10 -4.37
C GLN A 395 7.69 0.68 -3.82
N ILE A 396 6.83 0.53 -2.82
CA ILE A 396 6.42 -0.77 -2.30
C ILE A 396 5.69 -1.57 -3.40
N LEU A 397 4.74 -0.93 -4.11
CA LEU A 397 3.96 -1.54 -5.19
C LEU A 397 4.83 -1.89 -6.41
N SER A 398 5.78 -1.04 -6.80
CA SER A 398 6.72 -1.31 -7.90
C SER A 398 7.76 -2.38 -7.58
N GLN A 399 8.07 -2.60 -6.30
CA GLN A 399 8.96 -3.70 -5.87
C GLN A 399 8.23 -5.03 -5.69
N LEU A 400 6.94 -5.01 -5.35
CA LEU A 400 6.06 -6.18 -5.54
C LEU A 400 5.97 -6.59 -7.03
N ASP A 401 6.45 -5.75 -7.95
CA ASP A 401 6.40 -5.92 -9.41
C ASP A 401 7.75 -6.25 -10.08
N ASN A 402 8.90 -6.21 -9.38
CA ASN A 402 10.20 -6.19 -10.09
C ASN A 402 10.78 -7.57 -10.46
N ASP A 403 10.73 -7.82 -11.76
CA ASP A 403 11.65 -8.63 -12.56
C ASP A 403 13.14 -8.23 -12.37
N MET A 404 13.96 -9.26 -12.14
CA MET A 404 15.41 -9.41 -12.28
C MET A 404 16.23 -8.29 -12.99
N ILE A 405 17.18 -7.65 -12.29
CA ILE A 405 18.39 -7.05 -12.91
C ILE A 405 19.65 -7.30 -12.05
N ALA A 406 20.74 -7.77 -12.68
CA ALA A 406 22.03 -8.07 -12.04
C ALA A 406 22.85 -6.80 -11.69
N PRO A 407 23.64 -6.80 -10.60
CA PRO A 407 24.45 -5.65 -10.19
C PRO A 407 25.76 -5.54 -10.99
N GLU A 408 26.06 -4.35 -11.51
CA GLU A 408 27.44 -3.99 -11.89
C GLU A 408 28.20 -3.43 -10.68
N SER A 409 29.46 -3.85 -10.56
CA SER A 409 30.39 -3.50 -9.47
C SER A 409 30.63 -1.99 -9.33
N LEU A 410 30.47 -1.48 -8.10
CA LEU A 410 30.76 -0.10 -7.71
C LEU A 410 32.25 0.24 -7.92
N VAL A 411 32.55 1.16 -8.84
CA VAL A 411 33.88 1.79 -8.94
C VAL A 411 33.91 3.02 -8.03
N MET A 412 34.78 2.99 -7.02
CA MET A 412 35.04 4.11 -6.11
C MET A 412 35.65 5.31 -6.87
N PRO A 413 35.06 6.53 -6.84
CA PRO A 413 35.67 7.68 -7.47
C PRO A 413 36.81 8.24 -6.62
N GLY A 414 38.00 8.29 -7.23
CA GLY A 414 39.15 9.01 -6.72
C GLY A 414 38.92 10.52 -6.61
N LYS A 415 39.61 11.14 -5.65
CA LYS A 415 39.60 12.57 -5.28
C LYS A 415 39.28 13.54 -6.42
N ILE A 416 38.10 14.16 -6.40
CA ILE A 416 37.75 15.28 -7.29
C ILE A 416 38.07 16.61 -6.60
N LYS A 417 38.82 17.48 -7.31
CA LYS A 417 39.18 18.85 -6.91
C LYS A 417 37.95 19.78 -6.93
N LYS A 418 37.89 20.70 -5.96
CA LYS A 418 36.87 21.76 -5.83
C LYS A 418 36.91 22.76 -6.99
N THR A 419 35.72 23.18 -7.43
CA THR A 419 35.48 24.42 -8.18
C THR A 419 34.42 25.24 -7.41
N PRO A 420 34.48 26.59 -7.38
CA PRO A 420 33.64 27.39 -6.49
C PRO A 420 32.27 27.72 -7.10
N SER A 421 31.26 27.77 -6.24
CA SER A 421 29.87 28.12 -6.57
C SER A 421 29.68 29.62 -6.80
N PRO A 422 28.77 30.05 -7.69
CA PRO A 422 28.37 31.45 -7.79
C PRO A 422 27.31 31.82 -6.75
N THR A 423 27.42 33.04 -6.24
CA THR A 423 26.59 33.67 -5.22
C THR A 423 25.19 34.01 -5.76
N ILE A 424 24.13 33.61 -5.06
CA ILE A 424 22.75 34.02 -5.33
C ILE A 424 22.40 35.21 -4.44
N ARG A 425 21.86 36.28 -5.04
CA ARG A 425 21.34 37.48 -4.37
C ARG A 425 20.05 37.15 -3.60
N GLU A 426 19.98 37.62 -2.36
CA GLU A 426 18.79 37.60 -1.50
C GLU A 426 17.65 38.48 -2.03
N VAL A 427 16.41 38.01 -1.89
CA VAL A 427 15.19 38.81 -2.07
C VAL A 427 14.42 38.82 -0.73
N PRO A 428 14.39 39.94 0.03
CA PRO A 428 13.75 39.99 1.33
C PRO A 428 12.36 40.64 1.24
N ALA A 429 11.29 39.84 1.32
CA ALA A 429 9.93 40.37 1.63
C ALA A 429 8.88 39.33 2.11
N LEU A 430 9.11 38.02 2.01
CA LEU A 430 8.05 37.02 2.26
C LEU A 430 8.21 36.19 3.56
N GLU A 431 9.31 36.32 4.31
CA GLU A 431 9.58 35.42 5.44
C GLU A 431 8.90 35.80 6.77
N ALA A 432 8.44 37.04 6.94
CA ALA A 432 7.99 37.51 8.25
C ALA A 432 6.52 37.18 8.60
N ALA A 433 5.66 36.92 7.60
CA ALA A 433 4.22 36.73 7.85
C ALA A 433 3.79 35.27 8.12
N ASN A 434 4.62 34.28 7.78
CA ASN A 434 4.20 32.87 7.77
C ASN A 434 4.55 32.04 9.02
N LYS A 435 5.19 32.62 10.04
CA LYS A 435 5.85 31.85 11.11
C LYS A 435 5.02 31.53 12.36
N ALA A 436 3.83 32.11 12.55
CA ALA A 436 3.15 32.01 13.86
C ALA A 436 1.89 31.13 13.93
N ASN A 437 1.21 30.77 12.83
CA ASN A 437 -0.12 30.13 12.91
C ASN A 437 -0.38 28.88 12.04
N ASN A 438 0.63 28.29 11.38
CA ASN A 438 0.39 27.22 10.38
C ASN A 438 0.78 25.77 10.78
N LEU A 439 1.46 25.52 11.90
CA LEU A 439 1.89 24.15 12.27
C LEU A 439 0.73 23.28 12.78
N LEU A 440 -0.14 23.83 13.63
CA LEU A 440 -1.32 23.12 14.14
C LEU A 440 -2.37 22.88 13.05
N VAL A 441 -2.44 23.77 12.05
CA VAL A 441 -3.30 23.63 10.88
C VAL A 441 -2.74 22.56 9.93
N ARG A 442 -1.42 22.51 9.73
CA ARG A 442 -0.77 21.46 8.92
C ARG A 442 -0.92 20.06 9.53
N GLN A 443 -0.71 19.89 10.82
CA GLN A 443 -0.90 18.59 11.47
C GLN A 443 -2.36 18.13 11.35
N LYS A 444 -3.33 18.99 11.65
CA LYS A 444 -4.76 18.67 11.43
C LYS A 444 -5.12 18.38 9.97
N LEU A 445 -4.42 18.98 9.00
CA LEU A 445 -4.60 18.69 7.58
C LEU A 445 -3.97 17.34 7.17
N ILE A 446 -2.90 16.91 7.84
CA ILE A 446 -2.25 15.60 7.68
C ILE A 446 -3.11 14.50 8.32
N ASP A 447 -3.57 14.68 9.57
CA ASP A 447 -4.48 13.74 10.24
C ASP A 447 -5.81 13.63 9.47
N ALA A 448 -6.30 14.75 8.92
CA ALA A 448 -7.45 14.73 8.01
C ALA A 448 -7.12 14.13 6.63
N ALA A 449 -5.85 14.11 6.17
CA ALA A 449 -5.43 13.42 4.95
C ALA A 449 -5.33 11.91 5.12
N GLU A 450 -4.98 11.43 6.32
CA GLU A 450 -4.92 10.01 6.67
C GLU A 450 -6.31 9.37 6.73
N GLY A 451 -7.30 10.04 7.34
CA GLY A 451 -8.71 9.60 7.28
C GLY A 451 -9.30 9.62 5.86
N ARG A 452 -8.76 10.47 4.98
CA ARG A 452 -9.15 10.58 3.56
C ARG A 452 -8.63 9.39 2.72
N LEU A 453 -7.49 8.80 3.06
CA LEU A 453 -6.92 7.64 2.36
C LEU A 453 -7.77 6.36 2.45
N VAL A 454 -8.50 6.15 3.55
CA VAL A 454 -9.46 5.03 3.67
C VAL A 454 -10.65 5.23 2.74
N GLY A 455 -11.19 6.46 2.68
CA GLY A 455 -12.29 6.80 1.78
C GLY A 455 -11.94 6.65 0.31
N VAL A 456 -10.68 6.89 -0.06
CA VAL A 456 -10.17 6.68 -1.43
C VAL A 456 -10.29 5.24 -1.89
N ILE A 457 -9.91 4.27 -1.04
CA ILE A 457 -9.92 2.86 -1.43
C ILE A 457 -11.37 2.37 -1.62
N GLU A 458 -12.27 2.77 -0.71
CA GLU A 458 -13.70 2.51 -0.87
C GLU A 458 -14.30 3.18 -2.12
N GLU A 459 -13.82 4.39 -2.45
CA GLU A 459 -14.19 5.09 -3.68
C GLU A 459 -13.75 4.34 -4.94
N PHE A 460 -12.56 3.73 -4.91
CA PHE A 460 -12.08 2.87 -6.00
C PHE A 460 -12.95 1.63 -6.16
N ASP A 461 -13.22 0.90 -5.08
CA ASP A 461 -14.03 -0.32 -5.16
C ASP A 461 -15.43 -0.03 -5.74
N LYS A 462 -16.09 1.04 -5.28
CA LYS A 462 -17.42 1.43 -5.79
C LYS A 462 -17.41 1.86 -7.25
N ALA A 463 -16.39 2.61 -7.66
CA ALA A 463 -16.25 3.01 -9.06
C ALA A 463 -15.93 1.82 -9.97
N PHE A 464 -15.07 0.90 -9.52
CA PHE A 464 -14.72 -0.31 -10.26
C PHE A 464 -15.88 -1.28 -10.37
N ASP A 465 -16.72 -1.42 -9.34
CA ASP A 465 -17.96 -2.21 -9.41
C ASP A 465 -18.92 -1.72 -10.50
N ILE A 466 -18.89 -0.43 -10.83
CA ILE A 466 -19.64 0.13 -11.97
C ILE A 466 -18.93 -0.19 -13.28
N LEU A 467 -17.63 0.12 -13.38
CA LEU A 467 -16.88 0.03 -14.63
C LEU A 467 -16.69 -1.42 -15.13
N VAL A 468 -16.48 -2.39 -14.22
CA VAL A 468 -16.32 -3.82 -14.57
C VAL A 468 -17.55 -4.41 -15.27
N LYS A 469 -18.73 -3.82 -15.11
CA LYS A 469 -19.95 -4.25 -15.81
C LYS A 469 -19.87 -4.03 -17.33
N TYR A 470 -18.98 -3.16 -17.81
CA TYR A 470 -18.95 -2.68 -19.19
C TYR A 470 -17.56 -2.83 -19.81
N GLU A 471 -17.40 -3.86 -20.66
CA GLU A 471 -16.14 -4.12 -21.39
C GLU A 471 -15.77 -3.01 -22.37
N LYS A 472 -16.76 -2.26 -22.86
CA LYS A 472 -16.58 -1.18 -23.84
C LYS A 472 -17.07 0.13 -23.27
N THR A 473 -16.14 0.97 -22.83
CA THR A 473 -16.46 2.27 -22.22
C THR A 473 -15.73 3.40 -22.94
N VAL A 474 -16.40 4.52 -23.21
CA VAL A 474 -15.79 5.74 -23.75
C VAL A 474 -15.93 6.86 -22.73
N SER A 475 -14.81 7.47 -22.34
CA SER A 475 -14.80 8.61 -21.42
C SER A 475 -14.88 9.92 -22.18
N ILE A 476 -15.87 10.77 -21.87
CA ILE A 476 -16.09 12.07 -22.51
C ILE A 476 -15.92 13.20 -21.50
N PHE A 477 -15.04 14.16 -21.85
CA PHE A 477 -14.67 15.32 -21.04
C PHE A 477 -15.01 16.62 -21.76
N GLY A 478 -15.27 17.69 -21.00
CA GLY A 478 -15.46 19.02 -21.53
C GLY A 478 -15.94 20.02 -20.50
N SER A 479 -16.30 21.23 -20.96
CA SER A 479 -16.70 22.32 -20.07
C SER A 479 -17.97 22.00 -19.27
N ALA A 480 -17.90 22.22 -17.95
CA ALA A 480 -19.06 22.20 -17.06
C ALA A 480 -19.99 23.44 -17.17
N ARG A 481 -19.56 24.46 -17.94
CA ARG A 481 -20.15 25.81 -17.92
C ARG A 481 -20.95 26.17 -19.18
N LEU A 482 -20.84 25.36 -20.23
CA LEU A 482 -21.50 25.66 -21.50
C LEU A 482 -23.00 25.38 -21.40
N ALA A 483 -23.80 26.22 -22.06
CA ALA A 483 -25.24 25.97 -22.19
C ALA A 483 -25.50 24.76 -23.09
N GLN A 484 -26.62 24.07 -22.86
CA GLN A 484 -26.97 22.84 -23.59
C GLN A 484 -27.19 23.07 -25.10
N ASP A 485 -27.55 24.28 -25.51
CA ASP A 485 -27.70 24.70 -26.91
C ASP A 485 -26.38 25.17 -27.56
N SER A 486 -25.27 25.16 -26.81
CA SER A 486 -23.96 25.51 -27.37
C SER A 486 -23.50 24.47 -28.40
N PRO A 487 -22.74 24.87 -29.45
CA PRO A 487 -22.26 23.93 -30.46
C PRO A 487 -21.48 22.74 -29.89
N SER A 488 -20.71 22.95 -28.82
CA SER A 488 -19.96 21.88 -28.15
C SER A 488 -20.85 20.89 -27.41
N CYS A 489 -21.94 21.35 -26.76
CA CYS A 489 -22.88 20.46 -26.09
C CYS A 489 -23.70 19.66 -27.10
N VAL A 490 -24.20 20.30 -28.17
CA VAL A 490 -24.92 19.62 -29.25
C VAL A 490 -24.04 18.53 -29.88
N LEU A 491 -22.79 18.85 -30.19
CA LEU A 491 -21.86 17.88 -30.76
C LEU A 491 -21.53 16.73 -29.79
N ALA A 492 -21.37 17.03 -28.49
CA ALA A 492 -21.15 16.00 -27.47
C ALA A 492 -22.36 15.07 -27.31
N TYR A 493 -23.57 15.61 -27.38
CA TYR A 493 -24.81 14.83 -27.38
C TYR A 493 -24.86 13.88 -28.60
N ASP A 494 -24.65 14.40 -29.81
CA ASP A 494 -24.72 13.58 -31.04
C ASP A 494 -23.66 12.48 -31.07
N VAL A 495 -22.43 12.79 -30.62
CA VAL A 495 -21.35 11.81 -30.49
C VAL A 495 -21.69 10.74 -29.47
N ALA A 496 -22.12 11.12 -28.27
CA ALA A 496 -22.46 10.17 -27.22
C ALA A 496 -23.65 9.28 -27.63
N HIS A 497 -24.65 9.84 -28.32
CA HIS A 497 -25.79 9.10 -28.84
C HIS A 497 -25.38 8.01 -29.83
N ARG A 498 -24.51 8.35 -30.80
CA ARG A 498 -24.02 7.37 -31.79
C ARG A 498 -23.08 6.32 -31.15
N ILE A 499 -22.24 6.71 -30.20
CA ILE A 499 -21.36 5.80 -29.47
C ILE A 499 -22.17 4.81 -28.62
N ALA A 500 -23.16 5.29 -27.90
CA ALA A 500 -24.08 4.46 -27.11
C ALA A 500 -24.89 3.51 -28.00
N SER A 501 -25.37 4.00 -29.16
CA SER A 501 -26.06 3.17 -30.17
C SER A 501 -25.18 2.05 -30.74
N ALA A 502 -23.86 2.23 -30.73
CA ALA A 502 -22.87 1.22 -31.13
C ALA A 502 -22.50 0.24 -30.01
N GLY A 503 -23.15 0.34 -28.84
CA GLY A 503 -22.97 -0.60 -27.72
C GLY A 503 -21.83 -0.26 -26.75
N PHE A 504 -21.34 0.98 -26.76
CA PHE A 504 -20.37 1.46 -25.78
C PHE A 504 -21.09 2.14 -24.61
N ALA A 505 -20.64 1.89 -23.39
CA ALA A 505 -21.01 2.71 -22.24
C ALA A 505 -20.33 4.09 -22.36
N VAL A 506 -21.03 5.16 -22.00
CA VAL A 506 -20.49 6.52 -21.99
C VAL A 506 -20.24 6.94 -20.56
N ALA A 507 -18.98 7.19 -20.21
CA ALA A 507 -18.58 7.70 -18.91
C ALA A 507 -18.25 9.19 -18.98
N THR A 508 -18.74 9.96 -18.01
CA THR A 508 -18.40 11.38 -17.89
C THR A 508 -18.09 11.72 -16.44
N GLY A 509 -17.60 12.94 -16.22
CA GLY A 509 -17.48 13.50 -14.89
C GLY A 509 -18.80 13.78 -14.16
N GLY A 510 -19.97 13.52 -14.75
CA GLY A 510 -21.29 13.62 -14.11
C GLY A 510 -21.82 15.04 -13.87
N GLY A 511 -21.07 16.09 -14.20
CA GLY A 511 -21.50 17.48 -14.03
C GLY A 511 -22.41 18.00 -15.16
N HIS A 512 -22.65 19.31 -15.15
CA HIS A 512 -23.43 20.04 -16.18
C HIS A 512 -22.62 20.29 -17.46
N GLY A 513 -23.22 21.01 -18.41
CA GLY A 513 -22.60 21.42 -19.67
C GLY A 513 -22.34 20.22 -20.59
N VAL A 514 -21.12 20.07 -21.08
CA VAL A 514 -20.75 19.00 -22.02
C VAL A 514 -20.99 17.61 -21.40
N MET A 515 -20.67 17.44 -20.12
CA MET A 515 -20.84 16.15 -19.44
C MET A 515 -22.31 15.74 -19.42
N GLU A 516 -23.20 16.68 -19.10
CA GLU A 516 -24.65 16.49 -19.14
C GLU A 516 -25.15 16.19 -20.55
N ALA A 517 -24.67 16.92 -21.57
CA ALA A 517 -25.04 16.67 -22.96
C ALA A 517 -24.65 15.26 -23.42
N ALA A 518 -23.45 14.81 -23.06
CA ALA A 518 -22.96 13.46 -23.37
C ALA A 518 -23.76 12.38 -22.61
N ASN A 519 -24.03 12.57 -21.32
CA ASN A 519 -24.87 11.64 -20.57
C ASN A 519 -26.29 11.57 -21.15
N HIS A 520 -26.86 12.70 -21.56
CA HIS A 520 -28.18 12.78 -22.18
C HIS A 520 -28.22 12.05 -23.52
N GLY A 521 -27.24 12.28 -24.41
CA GLY A 521 -27.17 11.58 -25.70
C GLY A 521 -27.09 10.07 -25.53
N ALA A 522 -26.29 9.60 -24.57
CA ALA A 522 -26.15 8.17 -24.27
C ALA A 522 -27.44 7.56 -23.72
N LEU A 523 -28.13 8.25 -22.82
CA LEU A 523 -29.40 7.81 -22.25
C LEU A 523 -30.51 7.74 -23.30
N ASP A 524 -30.62 8.75 -24.17
CA ASP A 524 -31.62 8.80 -25.25
C ASP A 524 -31.44 7.70 -26.30
N ALA A 525 -30.19 7.23 -26.49
CA ALA A 525 -29.88 6.08 -27.32
C ALA A 525 -30.27 4.73 -26.65
N GLY A 526 -30.76 4.75 -25.41
CA GLY A 526 -31.01 3.55 -24.61
C GLY A 526 -29.73 2.84 -24.14
N GLY A 527 -28.58 3.52 -24.21
CA GLY A 527 -27.29 3.00 -23.77
C GLY A 527 -27.01 3.24 -22.29
N THR A 528 -25.83 2.77 -21.84
CA THR A 528 -25.38 3.02 -20.46
C THR A 528 -24.72 4.39 -20.38
N SER A 529 -25.19 5.22 -19.44
CA SER A 529 -24.69 6.56 -19.15
C SER A 529 -24.14 6.62 -17.73
N ILE A 530 -22.82 6.72 -17.57
CA ILE A 530 -22.13 6.67 -16.28
C ILE A 530 -21.72 8.09 -15.87
N GLY A 531 -22.07 8.48 -14.64
CA GLY A 531 -21.65 9.75 -14.02
C GLY A 531 -20.68 9.54 -12.86
N LEU A 532 -19.38 9.76 -13.09
CA LEU A 532 -18.36 9.74 -12.05
C LEU A 532 -18.18 11.16 -11.50
N ASN A 533 -19.06 11.56 -10.59
CA ASN A 533 -19.16 12.91 -10.05
C ASN A 533 -18.17 13.19 -8.91
N ILE A 534 -17.91 14.46 -8.59
CA ILE A 534 -17.08 14.85 -7.45
C ILE A 534 -17.87 15.76 -6.51
N ASN A 535 -17.76 15.52 -5.20
CA ASN A 535 -18.29 16.43 -4.20
C ASN A 535 -17.35 17.65 -4.11
N LEU A 536 -17.81 18.80 -4.60
CA LEU A 536 -17.10 20.07 -4.50
C LEU A 536 -17.92 21.05 -3.66
N PRO A 537 -17.28 21.87 -2.79
CA PRO A 537 -17.99 22.80 -1.92
C PRO A 537 -18.95 23.75 -2.66
N THR A 538 -18.59 24.14 -3.88
CA THR A 538 -19.36 25.06 -4.73
C THR A 538 -18.97 24.88 -6.20
N GLU A 539 -19.41 23.85 -6.93
CA GLU A 539 -19.41 23.91 -8.41
C GLU A 539 -20.14 22.77 -9.14
N GLN A 540 -20.32 21.58 -8.55
CA GLN A 540 -20.71 20.41 -9.34
C GLN A 540 -21.81 19.54 -8.68
N THR A 541 -23.01 19.59 -9.25
CA THR A 541 -24.10 18.64 -8.98
C THR A 541 -24.16 17.57 -10.06
N LEU A 542 -24.53 16.35 -9.68
CA LEU A 542 -24.76 15.25 -10.62
C LEU A 542 -25.93 15.61 -11.55
N ASN A 543 -25.77 15.41 -12.86
CA ASN A 543 -26.85 15.61 -13.83
C ASN A 543 -27.87 14.45 -13.82
N ASN A 544 -29.06 14.73 -14.36
CA ASN A 544 -30.21 13.80 -14.30
C ASN A 544 -30.20 12.70 -15.37
N PHE A 545 -29.16 12.60 -16.20
CA PHE A 545 -29.13 11.73 -17.37
C PHE A 545 -28.18 10.53 -17.19
N THR A 546 -27.91 10.14 -15.95
CA THR A 546 -27.03 9.02 -15.61
C THR A 546 -27.84 7.79 -15.24
N THR A 547 -27.49 6.63 -15.80
CA THR A 547 -28.05 5.31 -15.45
C THR A 547 -27.31 4.68 -14.28
N GLU A 548 -26.01 4.92 -14.19
CA GLU A 548 -25.13 4.51 -13.11
C GLU A 548 -24.31 5.73 -12.69
N HIS A 549 -24.02 5.89 -11.40
CA HIS A 549 -23.23 7.02 -10.94
C HIS A 549 -22.52 6.71 -9.64
N TYR A 550 -21.42 7.43 -9.43
CA TYR A 550 -20.73 7.45 -8.16
C TYR A 550 -20.22 8.87 -7.89
N THR A 551 -20.41 9.37 -6.67
CA THR A 551 -19.89 10.67 -6.24
C THR A 551 -18.69 10.44 -5.35
N PHE A 552 -17.52 10.86 -5.83
CA PHE A 552 -16.26 10.80 -5.10
C PHE A 552 -16.17 11.96 -4.11
N GLU A 553 -15.50 11.74 -2.97
CA GLU A 553 -15.01 12.81 -2.10
C GLU A 553 -13.55 13.18 -2.44
N HIS A 554 -12.81 12.28 -3.12
CA HIS A 554 -11.40 12.48 -3.46
C HIS A 554 -11.17 12.66 -4.96
N PHE A 555 -10.56 13.79 -5.31
CA PHE A 555 -10.33 14.19 -6.70
C PHE A 555 -9.50 13.18 -7.49
N PHE A 556 -8.47 12.58 -6.87
CA PHE A 556 -7.58 11.66 -7.58
C PHE A 556 -8.20 10.28 -7.84
N ALA A 557 -9.05 9.78 -6.92
CA ALA A 557 -9.72 8.50 -7.11
C ALA A 557 -10.64 8.56 -8.33
N ARG A 558 -11.34 9.69 -8.47
CA ARG A 558 -12.15 10.01 -9.65
C ARG A 558 -11.33 10.05 -10.95
N LYS A 559 -10.18 10.72 -10.95
CA LYS A 559 -9.31 10.82 -12.13
C LYS A 559 -8.91 9.44 -12.64
N VAL A 560 -8.44 8.60 -11.73
CA VAL A 560 -8.04 7.23 -12.05
C VAL A 560 -9.24 6.42 -12.58
N ALA A 561 -10.43 6.54 -11.98
CA ALA A 561 -11.62 5.86 -12.49
C ALA A 561 -12.06 6.33 -13.90
N LEU A 562 -11.88 7.61 -14.24
CA LEU A 562 -12.17 8.15 -15.56
C LEU A 562 -11.11 7.80 -16.63
N THR A 563 -9.90 7.44 -16.17
CA THR A 563 -8.71 7.17 -16.99
C THR A 563 -8.41 5.67 -17.16
N LEU A 564 -9.04 4.80 -16.38
CA LEU A 564 -8.78 3.36 -16.47
C LEU A 564 -9.64 2.71 -17.55
N ASP A 565 -8.94 2.08 -18.49
CA ASP A 565 -9.45 1.09 -19.45
C ASP A 565 -10.64 1.56 -20.32
N ALA A 566 -10.57 2.81 -20.81
CA ALA A 566 -11.51 3.29 -21.83
C ALA A 566 -11.10 2.82 -23.23
N SER A 567 -12.09 2.44 -24.03
CA SER A 567 -11.95 2.16 -25.47
C SER A 567 -11.59 3.41 -26.29
N ALA A 568 -11.88 4.62 -25.77
CA ALA A 568 -11.37 5.90 -26.27
C ALA A 568 -11.61 7.01 -25.23
N TYR A 569 -10.87 8.12 -25.39
CA TYR A 569 -11.04 9.35 -24.63
C TYR A 569 -11.43 10.47 -25.57
N ILE A 570 -12.56 11.15 -25.31
CA ILE A 570 -13.05 12.25 -26.15
C ILE A 570 -13.05 13.54 -25.33
N PHE A 571 -12.38 14.57 -25.85
CA PHE A 571 -12.24 15.88 -25.24
C PHE A 571 -12.95 16.93 -26.08
N CYS A 572 -14.10 17.40 -25.61
CA CYS A 572 -14.79 18.57 -26.14
C CYS A 572 -14.16 19.86 -25.60
N PRO A 573 -14.47 21.04 -26.18
CA PRO A 573 -13.98 22.32 -25.67
C PRO A 573 -14.23 22.51 -24.18
N GLY A 574 -13.17 22.87 -23.45
CA GLY A 574 -13.13 22.79 -22.00
C GLY A 574 -12.11 23.71 -21.34
N GLY A 575 -12.20 23.83 -20.01
CA GLY A 575 -11.31 24.66 -19.21
C GLY A 575 -10.14 23.89 -18.61
N PHE A 576 -9.63 24.34 -17.45
CA PHE A 576 -8.50 23.70 -16.79
C PHE A 576 -8.75 22.24 -16.41
N GLY A 577 -9.95 21.88 -15.95
CA GLY A 577 -10.25 20.48 -15.63
C GLY A 577 -10.15 19.57 -16.87
N THR A 578 -10.57 20.04 -18.04
CA THR A 578 -10.45 19.29 -19.29
C THR A 578 -8.99 19.18 -19.76
N LEU A 579 -8.19 20.24 -19.59
CA LEU A 579 -6.77 20.22 -19.92
C LEU A 579 -5.96 19.33 -18.97
N ASP A 580 -6.33 19.32 -17.69
CA ASP A 580 -5.73 18.47 -16.66
C ASP A 580 -5.87 16.98 -17.03
N GLU A 581 -7.09 16.53 -17.33
CA GLU A 581 -7.36 15.16 -17.77
C GLU A 581 -6.70 14.83 -19.12
N LEU A 582 -6.67 15.79 -20.06
CA LEU A 582 -6.03 15.58 -21.36
C LEU A 582 -4.53 15.31 -21.23
N PHE A 583 -3.80 16.16 -20.51
CA PHE A 583 -2.35 15.99 -20.38
C PHE A 583 -1.98 14.82 -19.47
N GLU A 584 -2.83 14.46 -18.51
CA GLU A 584 -2.69 13.23 -17.73
C GLU A 584 -2.77 12.00 -18.65
N ILE A 585 -3.83 11.85 -19.44
CA ILE A 585 -4.01 10.70 -20.34
C ILE A 585 -2.92 10.63 -21.40
N VAL A 586 -2.56 11.77 -22.03
CA VAL A 586 -1.45 11.82 -23.01
C VAL A 586 -0.14 11.36 -22.38
N THR A 587 0.17 11.79 -21.15
CA THR A 587 1.39 11.41 -20.45
C THR A 587 1.39 9.92 -20.06
N LEU A 588 0.24 9.40 -19.61
CA LEU A 588 0.09 7.99 -19.26
C LEU A 588 0.24 7.07 -20.49
N GLU A 589 -0.29 7.47 -21.65
CA GLU A 589 -0.11 6.71 -22.89
C GLU A 589 1.34 6.84 -23.42
N GLN A 590 1.92 8.04 -23.38
CA GLN A 590 3.32 8.30 -23.78
C GLN A 590 4.30 7.43 -22.99
N THR A 591 4.06 7.25 -21.69
CA THR A 591 4.91 6.47 -20.78
C THR A 591 4.60 4.97 -20.77
N GLY A 592 3.52 4.55 -21.45
CA GLY A 592 3.10 3.15 -21.49
C GLY A 592 2.49 2.63 -20.18
N ILE A 593 2.06 3.53 -19.28
CA ILE A 593 1.40 3.17 -18.01
C ILE A 593 -0.02 2.65 -18.26
N ILE A 594 -0.72 3.20 -19.26
CA ILE A 594 -2.03 2.70 -19.72
C ILE A 594 -1.94 2.08 -21.13
N ASN A 595 -2.91 1.23 -21.45
CA ASN A 595 -3.08 0.71 -22.81
C ASN A 595 -3.34 1.85 -23.79
N LYS A 596 -2.84 1.72 -25.02
CA LYS A 596 -3.13 2.68 -26.09
C LYS A 596 -4.61 2.68 -26.42
N ALA A 597 -5.24 3.84 -26.39
CA ALA A 597 -6.61 4.06 -26.80
C ALA A 597 -6.70 5.38 -27.58
N PRO A 598 -7.62 5.52 -28.56
CA PRO A 598 -7.77 6.77 -29.28
C PRO A 598 -8.04 7.97 -28.34
N ILE A 599 -7.13 8.94 -28.33
CA ILE A 599 -7.32 10.25 -27.70
C ILE A 599 -7.85 11.22 -28.76
N ILE A 600 -9.09 11.67 -28.61
CA ILE A 600 -9.83 12.42 -29.62
C ILE A 600 -10.14 13.81 -29.10
N LEU A 601 -9.67 14.83 -29.81
CA LEU A 601 -9.93 16.23 -29.54
C LEU A 601 -11.04 16.73 -30.48
N LEU A 602 -12.24 16.87 -29.94
CA LEU A 602 -13.46 17.22 -30.68
C LEU A 602 -13.65 18.74 -30.70
N GLY A 603 -13.90 19.32 -31.89
CA GLY A 603 -14.02 20.77 -32.06
C GLY A 603 -12.70 21.41 -32.48
N SER A 604 -12.32 21.25 -33.75
CA SER A 604 -10.98 21.57 -34.25
C SER A 604 -10.59 23.04 -34.12
N GLU A 605 -11.56 23.95 -34.18
CA GLU A 605 -11.32 25.39 -33.96
C GLU A 605 -10.73 25.67 -32.57
N PHE A 606 -11.19 24.96 -31.54
CA PHE A 606 -10.73 25.14 -30.16
C PHE A 606 -9.33 24.53 -29.94
N TRP A 607 -9.06 23.36 -30.51
CA TRP A 607 -7.84 22.59 -30.21
C TRP A 607 -6.63 22.96 -31.06
N LYS A 608 -6.82 23.48 -32.28
CA LYS A 608 -5.71 23.87 -33.18
C LYS A 608 -4.71 24.85 -32.57
N PRO A 609 -5.11 25.89 -31.81
CA PRO A 609 -4.15 26.77 -31.12
C PRO A 609 -3.25 26.05 -30.12
N LEU A 610 -3.80 25.10 -29.35
CA LEU A 610 -3.02 24.31 -28.39
C LEU A 610 -2.07 23.34 -29.11
N ASP A 611 -2.55 22.66 -30.14
CA ASP A 611 -1.73 21.79 -30.99
C ASP A 611 -0.57 22.55 -31.64
N HIS A 612 -0.82 23.79 -32.09
CA HIS A 612 0.23 24.66 -32.60
C HIS A 612 1.29 24.98 -31.53
N PHE A 613 0.88 25.25 -30.29
CA PHE A 613 1.82 25.45 -29.18
C PHE A 613 2.64 24.18 -28.89
N ILE A 614 1.99 23.01 -28.83
CA ILE A 614 2.67 21.73 -28.61
C ILE A 614 3.71 21.46 -29.70
N LYS A 615 3.34 21.63 -30.98
CA LYS A 615 4.26 21.43 -32.10
C LYS A 615 5.40 22.44 -32.10
N SER A 616 5.08 23.74 -32.04
CA SER A 616 6.09 24.79 -32.19
C SER A 616 7.03 24.93 -30.98
N ALA A 617 6.49 24.87 -29.76
CA ALA A 617 7.28 25.07 -28.56
C ALA A 617 7.87 23.75 -28.04
N LEU A 618 7.02 22.75 -27.79
CA LEU A 618 7.44 21.52 -27.11
C LEU A 618 8.23 20.60 -28.05
N SER A 619 7.76 20.39 -29.29
CA SER A 619 8.46 19.56 -30.28
C SER A 619 9.62 20.32 -30.94
N ASP A 620 9.32 21.41 -31.66
CA ASP A 620 10.28 21.96 -32.63
C ASP A 620 11.36 22.82 -31.97
N LYS A 621 10.98 23.69 -31.02
CA LYS A 621 11.87 24.69 -30.43
C LYS A 621 12.64 24.19 -29.22
N PHE A 622 11.95 23.64 -28.23
CA PHE A 622 12.54 23.24 -26.96
C PHE A 622 12.78 21.74 -26.84
N GLN A 623 12.22 20.93 -27.76
CA GLN A 623 12.44 19.48 -27.83
C GLN A 623 12.17 18.76 -26.49
N THR A 624 11.12 19.16 -25.78
CA THR A 624 10.71 18.60 -24.49
C THR A 624 9.80 17.38 -24.64
N ILE A 625 9.40 17.04 -25.87
CA ILE A 625 8.68 15.82 -26.23
C ILE A 625 9.39 15.11 -27.39
N ALA A 626 9.23 13.80 -27.50
CA ALA A 626 9.86 12.98 -28.52
C ALA A 626 9.17 13.14 -29.89
N LYS A 627 9.90 12.79 -30.94
CA LYS A 627 9.36 12.77 -32.30
C LYS A 627 8.30 11.67 -32.42
N GLY A 628 7.06 12.05 -32.68
CA GLY A 628 5.89 11.16 -32.73
C GLY A 628 4.90 11.35 -31.58
N ASP A 629 5.27 12.07 -30.51
CA ASP A 629 4.34 12.34 -29.40
C ASP A 629 3.17 13.24 -29.82
N THR A 630 3.35 14.03 -30.88
CA THR A 630 2.28 14.83 -31.49
C THR A 630 1.23 13.99 -32.22
N ASP A 631 1.48 12.69 -32.39
CA ASP A 631 0.57 11.74 -33.03
C ASP A 631 -0.24 10.94 -31.99
N LEU A 632 -0.05 11.20 -30.69
CA LEU A 632 -0.78 10.54 -29.59
C LEU A 632 -2.27 10.90 -29.56
N TYR A 633 -2.66 12.07 -30.09
CA TYR A 633 -4.04 12.50 -30.15
C TYR A 633 -4.46 12.88 -31.58
N ARG A 634 -5.75 12.81 -31.84
CA ARG A 634 -6.35 13.17 -33.14
C ARG A 634 -7.41 14.25 -32.96
N ILE A 635 -7.27 15.35 -33.71
CA ILE A 635 -8.27 16.41 -33.78
C ILE A 635 -9.23 16.10 -34.91
N THR A 636 -10.54 16.04 -34.62
CA THR A 636 -11.58 15.78 -35.63
C THR A 636 -12.90 16.45 -35.26
N ASP A 637 -13.70 16.75 -36.28
CA ASP A 637 -15.09 17.24 -36.15
C ASP A 637 -16.11 16.23 -36.69
N SER A 638 -15.65 15.06 -37.17
CA SER A 638 -16.49 14.05 -37.80
C SER A 638 -16.83 12.92 -36.83
N ILE A 639 -18.13 12.72 -36.58
CA ILE A 639 -18.63 11.61 -35.76
C ILE A 639 -18.29 10.25 -36.40
N ASP A 640 -18.36 10.16 -37.73
CA ASP A 640 -18.05 8.91 -38.43
C ASP A 640 -16.55 8.54 -38.31
N ASP A 641 -15.65 9.53 -38.27
CA ASP A 641 -14.23 9.31 -37.98
C ASP A 641 -14.03 8.73 -36.57
N ILE A 642 -14.74 9.27 -35.58
CA ILE A 642 -14.72 8.78 -34.19
C ILE A 642 -15.20 7.33 -34.11
N LEU A 643 -16.32 6.99 -34.75
CA LEU A 643 -16.85 5.63 -34.77
C LEU A 643 -15.89 4.66 -35.49
N SER A 644 -15.23 5.11 -36.56
CA SER A 644 -14.21 4.33 -37.26
C SER A 644 -13.00 4.04 -36.36
N LEU A 645 -12.55 5.00 -35.54
CA LEU A 645 -11.46 4.80 -34.58
C LEU A 645 -11.83 3.82 -33.47
N LEU A 646 -13.11 3.81 -33.06
CA LEU A 646 -13.66 2.87 -32.10
C LEU A 646 -13.88 1.45 -32.66
N GLY A 647 -13.71 1.25 -33.98
CA GLY A 647 -14.02 -0.02 -34.63
C GLY A 647 -15.52 -0.38 -34.59
N ALA A 648 -16.39 0.62 -34.40
CA ALA A 648 -17.83 0.44 -34.30
C ALA A 648 -18.45 0.16 -35.68
N ARG A 649 -19.36 -0.82 -35.76
CA ARG A 649 -20.31 -0.99 -36.87
C ARG A 649 -21.70 -0.73 -36.33
N GLU A 650 -22.51 0.06 -37.03
CA GLU A 650 -23.90 0.31 -36.61
C GLU A 650 -24.63 -1.03 -36.45
N LEU A 651 -25.23 -1.23 -35.27
CA LEU A 651 -26.14 -2.33 -35.03
C LEU A 651 -27.41 -2.03 -35.82
N VAL A 652 -27.61 -2.75 -36.92
CA VAL A 652 -28.86 -2.67 -37.69
C VAL A 652 -29.98 -3.21 -36.80
N ALA A 653 -30.91 -2.34 -36.42
CA ALA A 653 -32.14 -2.70 -35.72
C ALA A 653 -33.07 -3.54 -36.61
#